data_AF-M8AX58-F1
#
_entry.id   AF-M8AX58-F1
#
_cell.length_a   1.000
_cell.length_b   1.000
_cell.length_c   1.000
_cell.angle_alpha   90.00
_cell.angle_beta   90.00
_cell.angle_gamma   90.00
#
_symmetry.space_group_name_H-M   'P 1'
#
loop_
_entity.id
_entity.type
_entity.pdbx_description
1 polymer ?
#
loop_
_entity_poly.entity_id
_entity_poly.type
_entity_poly.pdbx_seq_one_letter_code
_entity_poly.pdbx_strand_id
1 'polypeptide(L)'
;MASFSNIEIGLPAHAVYQANYWILHWLARALYKVTQVGKKKEGNAAKYITRTKAVKYLQISLAVFRKLCILKGVFPREPKKKVEGNHKTYYHMKDIAFLAHDPLIEKFREIKVHRKKVKKAMAKKNRDLADRLLNRPPTYKLDRLIIERYPSFVDALRDLDDCLTMVHLFAALPAIEGERVQVQRIHNCRRLSHEWQAYISRTNSLRKTFISVKGIYYQAEVQGQKITWLTPHALQQVLTDDVDFNVMLTFLEFYETLLGFVNFKLYHSINVNYPPILDPRLEALAAELYALSRYMSSGRLPGNPESNGFIEGKETENNKESSKTDESELRLAQLQHQLPANEPGALMHLVEESTADDTEEESVKECRTLFKDLKFYLSREVPRESLLFIIPAFGGTVSWEGEGAPFDETDEDITHQIVDRPTQSHVFLSRHYVQPQWIFDCVNILKVIPTDDYIVGRVPPPHISPFVDNDKEGHIPDYAVTLEGYKSAGQNQVMPLPGLGDEDLGNSIVEAKSEHNEFAQKKRELEMQEKKYHEELKMEIEGTTFSNLSNKKADSAADVADEDEKAAIEQAEKDADDIAKSVVSRRKRGLMEAMKISNDRKKSKVELLKQRKKAAESSASAKLRMVFDELPHSSPVKRHPKLLNAVAGSGGANAGHTIYNSEGKKFSLHLVPSGILNENTQCVIGNGAVVHLPGFFKEIDGLESNGVSCKGRILVSDRAHLLFDFHQVVDGLREVELGNSFIGTTKRGIGPCYSNKVIRNGLRVSDLRHMDTFGAKLNTLLKDAATRFKGFEYSSKTLKEEVEKYERFAERLGPYITDTVHFMNESILQKKKILVEGGQATMLDIDFGTYPFVTSSSPSAGGICTGLGIAPRTLGDIIGVVKAYTTRVGSGPFPTELLGKTGDLLRASGMEFGTTTGRPRRCGWLDIVALRYCCQINGFSSLNLTKLDVLTGLKEIKLGTSYCTEDGKAIESFPADLDILEQTKVKYEALPGWEEDISSVRDYDDLPETARLYVERIEELVGIPVHYIGVGPGRDALIYK
;
A
#
# COMPACT_ATOMS: atom_id res chain seq x y z
N MET A 1 26.30 -17.05 63.63
CA MET A 1 26.36 -18.46 64.05
C MET A 1 27.73 -18.72 64.62
N ALA A 2 27.80 -18.88 65.93
CA ALA A 2 28.90 -19.58 66.59
C ALA A 2 28.77 -21.10 66.29
N SER A 3 29.87 -21.82 66.51
CA SER A 3 30.14 -23.26 66.31
C SER A 3 30.87 -23.59 65.02
N PHE A 4 32.19 -23.72 65.14
CA PHE A 4 33.02 -24.79 64.58
C PHE A 4 34.44 -24.55 65.08
N SER A 5 34.69 -24.99 66.31
CA SER A 5 36.03 -25.24 66.84
C SER A 5 36.47 -26.65 66.44
N ASN A 6 37.77 -26.80 66.22
CA ASN A 6 38.57 -28.03 66.16
C ASN A 6 38.66 -28.76 64.81
N ILE A 7 39.55 -28.25 63.94
CA ILE A 7 40.43 -29.11 63.13
C ILE A 7 41.81 -28.45 63.12
N GLU A 8 42.75 -28.95 63.92
CA GLU A 8 44.19 -28.69 63.77
C GLU A 8 44.69 -29.49 62.57
N ILE A 9 44.97 -28.81 61.45
CA ILE A 9 45.81 -29.35 60.38
C ILE A 9 46.91 -28.33 60.15
N GLY A 10 48.15 -28.72 60.45
CA GLY A 10 49.35 -27.96 60.18
C GLY A 10 49.48 -27.70 58.68
N LEU A 11 49.32 -26.44 58.28
CA LEU A 11 49.60 -25.95 56.94
C LEU A 11 50.60 -24.79 57.04
N PRO A 12 51.59 -24.70 56.13
CA PRO A 12 52.66 -23.72 56.22
C PRO A 12 52.12 -22.29 56.12
N ALA A 13 52.70 -21.37 56.91
CA ALA A 13 52.24 -19.99 57.13
C ALA A 13 51.97 -19.18 55.85
N HIS A 14 52.55 -19.57 54.72
CA HIS A 14 52.34 -18.94 53.41
C HIS A 14 50.93 -19.19 52.82
N ALA A 15 50.34 -20.36 53.09
CA ALA A 15 48.99 -20.70 52.62
C ALA A 15 47.89 -19.95 53.41
N VAL A 16 48.12 -19.74 54.71
CA VAL A 16 47.23 -18.97 55.59
C VAL A 16 47.20 -17.49 55.20
N TYR A 17 48.35 -16.93 54.78
CA TYR A 17 48.43 -15.54 54.33
C TYR A 17 47.68 -15.29 53.02
N GLN A 18 47.78 -16.19 52.04
CA GLN A 18 47.00 -16.09 50.79
C GLN A 18 45.51 -16.31 51.01
N ALA A 19 45.12 -17.29 51.83
CA ALA A 19 43.71 -17.51 52.16
C ALA A 19 43.10 -16.30 52.89
N ASN A 20 43.82 -15.71 53.85
CA ASN A 20 43.38 -14.52 54.55
C ASN A 20 43.30 -13.29 53.64
N TYR A 21 44.19 -13.12 52.66
CA TYR A 21 44.10 -12.02 51.70
C TYR A 21 42.88 -12.15 50.79
N TRP A 22 42.56 -13.36 50.33
CA TRP A 22 41.35 -13.62 49.53
C TRP A 22 40.07 -13.50 50.36
N ILE A 23 40.09 -13.91 51.63
CA ILE A 23 38.95 -13.77 52.55
C ILE A 23 38.74 -12.30 52.94
N LEU A 24 39.81 -11.52 53.20
CA LEU A 24 39.72 -10.08 53.44
C LEU A 24 39.27 -9.32 52.19
N HIS A 25 39.72 -9.71 51.00
CA HIS A 25 39.26 -9.10 49.75
C HIS A 25 37.81 -9.47 49.43
N TRP A 26 37.37 -10.70 49.76
CA TRP A 26 35.99 -11.13 49.64
C TRP A 26 35.07 -10.46 50.68
N LEU A 27 35.52 -10.34 51.94
CA LEU A 27 34.82 -9.62 53.00
C LEU A 27 34.79 -8.12 52.73
N ALA A 28 35.85 -7.52 52.18
CA ALA A 28 35.85 -6.13 51.73
C ALA A 28 34.86 -5.91 50.58
N ARG A 29 34.79 -6.84 49.61
CA ARG A 29 33.75 -6.82 48.55
C ARG A 29 32.34 -7.05 49.08
N ALA A 30 32.18 -7.89 50.10
CA ALA A 30 30.89 -8.17 50.73
C ALA A 30 30.42 -6.99 51.60
N LEU A 31 31.31 -6.38 52.38
CA LEU A 31 31.06 -5.18 53.17
C LEU A 31 30.81 -3.96 52.28
N TYR A 32 31.55 -3.79 51.17
CA TYR A 32 31.30 -2.74 50.18
C TYR A 32 29.92 -2.90 49.48
N LYS A 33 29.39 -4.11 49.41
CA LYS A 33 28.01 -4.38 48.93
C LYS A 33 26.93 -4.14 49.99
N VAL A 34 27.27 -4.21 51.28
CA VAL A 34 26.32 -4.07 52.40
C VAL A 34 26.18 -2.62 52.85
N THR A 35 27.20 -1.76 52.64
CA THR A 35 27.18 -0.35 53.07
C THR A 35 26.55 0.64 52.07
N GLN A 36 26.14 0.20 50.87
CA GLN A 36 25.24 0.99 50.05
C GLN A 36 23.79 0.71 50.46
N VAL A 37 23.18 1.63 51.19
CA VAL A 37 21.71 1.74 51.28
C VAL A 37 21.19 1.81 49.84
N GLY A 38 20.69 0.68 49.34
CA GLY A 38 20.54 0.45 47.92
C GLY A 38 19.49 1.36 47.32
N LYS A 39 19.91 2.30 46.45
CA LYS A 39 19.05 3.12 45.55
C LYS A 39 18.02 2.33 44.70
N LYS A 40 17.97 1.00 44.80
CA LYS A 40 17.10 0.08 44.05
C LYS A 40 15.94 -0.50 44.85
N LYS A 41 15.83 -0.24 46.16
CA LYS A 41 14.73 -0.78 47.00
C LYS A 41 13.47 0.08 47.01
N GLU A 42 13.54 1.32 46.53
CA GLU A 42 12.40 2.25 46.49
C GLU A 42 12.30 2.96 45.12
N GLY A 43 11.08 3.36 44.76
CA GLY A 43 10.78 4.04 43.49
C GLY A 43 10.48 3.08 42.31
N ASN A 44 10.68 3.56 41.08
CA ASN A 44 10.34 2.83 39.85
C ASN A 44 11.09 1.48 39.73
N ALA A 45 12.26 1.32 40.36
CA ALA A 45 13.00 0.07 40.35
C ALA A 45 12.32 -1.06 41.14
N ALA A 46 11.52 -0.74 42.16
CA ALA A 46 10.77 -1.70 42.96
C ALA A 46 9.37 -1.99 42.37
N LYS A 47 8.77 -0.99 41.70
CA LYS A 47 7.43 -1.09 41.10
C LYS A 47 7.39 -1.95 39.83
N TYR A 48 8.48 -2.01 39.07
CA TYR A 48 8.54 -2.67 37.78
C TYR A 48 9.58 -3.80 37.75
N ILE A 49 9.23 -4.91 37.11
CA ILE A 49 10.08 -6.07 36.91
C ILE A 49 10.23 -6.34 35.41
N THR A 50 11.44 -6.70 34.98
CA THR A 50 11.69 -7.05 33.56
C THR A 50 11.17 -8.45 33.26
N ARG A 51 10.76 -8.71 32.01
CA ARG A 51 10.23 -10.01 31.55
C ARG A 51 11.09 -11.20 31.98
N THR A 52 12.41 -11.12 31.80
CA THR A 52 13.34 -12.20 32.17
C THR A 52 13.33 -12.48 33.67
N LYS A 53 13.19 -11.44 34.49
CA LYS A 53 13.09 -11.58 35.96
C LYS A 53 11.72 -12.13 36.36
N ALA A 54 10.63 -11.70 35.73
CA ALA A 54 9.28 -12.21 35.98
C ALA A 54 9.17 -13.72 35.68
N VAL A 55 9.71 -14.16 34.54
CA VAL A 55 9.74 -15.59 34.16
C VAL A 55 10.54 -16.42 35.17
N LYS A 56 11.69 -15.90 35.65
CA LYS A 56 12.49 -16.55 36.69
C LYS A 56 11.76 -16.61 38.03
N TYR A 57 11.06 -15.53 38.40
CA TYR A 57 10.29 -15.45 39.65
C TYR A 57 9.15 -16.48 39.68
N LEU A 58 8.39 -16.61 38.59
CA LEU A 58 7.27 -17.55 38.49
C LEU A 58 7.71 -19.01 38.23
N GLN A 59 8.99 -19.24 37.89
CA GLN A 59 9.55 -20.56 37.57
C GLN A 59 8.82 -21.31 36.43
N ILE A 60 8.34 -20.57 35.44
CA ILE A 60 7.64 -21.10 34.26
C ILE A 60 8.44 -20.84 32.99
N SER A 61 8.09 -21.55 31.90
CA SER A 61 8.66 -21.27 30.58
C SER A 61 8.08 -20.00 29.97
N LEU A 62 8.82 -19.35 29.07
CA LEU A 62 8.37 -18.13 28.38
C LEU A 62 7.02 -18.29 27.64
N ALA A 63 6.77 -19.45 26.99
CA ALA A 63 5.52 -19.71 26.28
C ALA A 63 4.30 -19.72 27.23
N VAL A 64 4.43 -20.41 28.37
CA VAL A 64 3.38 -20.44 29.42
C VAL A 64 3.22 -19.07 30.08
N PHE A 65 4.31 -18.32 30.28
CA PHE A 65 4.24 -16.96 30.80
C PHE A 65 3.43 -16.04 29.87
N ARG A 66 3.70 -16.07 28.55
CA ARG A 66 2.92 -15.31 27.56
C ARG A 66 1.44 -15.69 27.60
N LYS A 67 1.14 -17.00 27.62
CA LYS A 67 -0.24 -17.51 27.70
C LYS A 67 -0.96 -17.01 28.96
N LEU A 68 -0.32 -17.09 30.13
CA LEU A 68 -0.90 -16.61 31.38
C LEU A 68 -1.12 -15.09 31.39
N CYS A 69 -0.17 -14.32 30.85
CA CYS A 69 -0.33 -12.87 30.72
C CYS A 69 -1.54 -12.51 29.85
N ILE A 70 -1.79 -13.25 28.77
CA ILE A 70 -2.95 -13.03 27.89
C ILE A 70 -4.25 -13.37 28.60
N LEU A 71 -4.34 -14.56 29.19
CA LEU A 71 -5.53 -15.03 29.89
C LEU A 71 -5.95 -14.07 31.02
N LYS A 72 -4.99 -13.60 31.82
CA LYS A 72 -5.25 -12.69 32.94
C LYS A 72 -5.25 -11.20 32.58
N GLY A 73 -4.97 -10.83 31.34
CA GLY A 73 -4.90 -9.42 30.93
C GLY A 73 -3.75 -8.63 31.55
N VAL A 74 -2.60 -9.26 31.77
CA VAL A 74 -1.38 -8.59 32.28
C VAL A 74 -0.56 -8.05 31.11
N PHE A 75 -0.64 -6.75 30.91
CA PHE A 75 0.04 -6.06 29.81
C PHE A 75 1.42 -5.51 30.20
N PRO A 76 2.37 -5.43 29.25
CA PRO A 76 3.62 -4.72 29.48
C PRO A 76 3.34 -3.23 29.71
N ARG A 77 4.12 -2.59 30.57
CA ARG A 77 4.00 -1.17 30.92
C ARG A 77 5.30 -0.45 30.66
N GLU A 78 5.19 0.82 30.27
CA GLU A 78 6.36 1.68 30.08
C GLU A 78 6.60 2.55 31.32
N PRO A 79 7.63 2.27 32.13
CA PRO A 79 7.93 3.12 33.28
C PRO A 79 8.51 4.47 32.81
N LYS A 80 8.09 5.57 33.47
CA LYS A 80 8.62 6.92 33.21
C LYS A 80 10.16 7.00 33.22
N LYS A 81 10.82 6.15 34.01
CA LYS A 81 12.28 6.00 34.04
C LYS A 81 12.66 4.53 33.85
N LYS A 82 13.25 4.19 32.70
CA LYS A 82 13.66 2.83 32.34
C LYS A 82 15.02 2.48 32.97
N VAL A 83 14.99 1.86 34.16
CA VAL A 83 16.19 1.61 35.01
C VAL A 83 17.17 0.56 34.42
N GLU A 84 16.69 -0.38 33.61
CA GLU A 84 17.50 -1.49 33.07
C GLU A 84 17.70 -1.43 31.54
N GLY A 85 17.45 -0.28 30.93
CA GLY A 85 17.62 -0.01 29.48
C GLY A 85 16.29 0.10 28.70
N ASN A 86 16.37 0.70 27.50
CA ASN A 86 15.21 1.01 26.64
C ASN A 86 14.66 -0.22 25.90
N HIS A 87 15.49 -1.22 25.59
CA HIS A 87 15.10 -2.39 24.79
C HIS A 87 14.43 -3.52 25.61
N LYS A 88 13.99 -3.25 26.86
CA LYS A 88 13.40 -4.27 27.74
C LYS A 88 11.92 -3.99 28.00
N THR A 89 11.14 -5.06 28.02
CA THR A 89 9.73 -5.04 28.40
C THR A 89 9.60 -5.15 29.92
N TYR A 90 8.87 -4.20 30.52
CA TYR A 90 8.62 -4.13 31.95
C TYR A 90 7.16 -4.51 32.27
N TYR A 91 6.96 -5.13 33.43
CA TYR A 91 5.66 -5.48 34.01
C TYR A 91 5.57 -4.90 35.42
N HIS A 92 4.38 -4.67 35.95
CA HIS A 92 4.24 -4.32 37.36
C HIS A 92 4.54 -5.51 38.26
N MET A 93 5.29 -5.26 39.34
CA MET A 93 5.58 -6.30 40.33
C MET A 93 4.31 -6.82 41.00
N LYS A 94 3.31 -5.95 41.21
CA LYS A 94 1.99 -6.31 41.76
C LYS A 94 1.28 -7.37 40.90
N ASP A 95 1.26 -7.17 39.58
CA ASP A 95 0.58 -8.08 38.65
C ASP A 95 1.30 -9.43 38.57
N ILE A 96 2.64 -9.44 38.61
CA ILE A 96 3.42 -10.68 38.65
C ILE A 96 3.25 -11.43 39.98
N ALA A 97 3.15 -10.72 41.10
CA ALA A 97 2.84 -11.32 42.39
C ALA A 97 1.43 -11.92 42.41
N PHE A 98 0.46 -11.23 41.80
CA PHE A 98 -0.89 -11.76 41.61
C PHE A 98 -0.90 -13.04 40.77
N LEU A 99 -0.18 -13.06 39.65
CA LEU A 99 -0.03 -14.26 38.81
C LEU A 99 0.58 -15.44 39.57
N ALA A 100 1.47 -15.20 40.53
CA ALA A 100 2.15 -16.27 41.27
C ALA A 100 1.19 -17.14 42.10
N HIS A 101 0.04 -16.60 42.49
CA HIS A 101 -0.98 -17.29 43.29
C HIS A 101 -2.12 -17.87 42.44
N ASP A 102 -2.02 -17.81 41.10
CA ASP A 102 -3.10 -18.25 40.22
C ASP A 102 -3.15 -19.79 40.05
N PRO A 103 -4.35 -20.42 40.16
CA PRO A 103 -4.50 -21.88 40.05
C PRO A 103 -4.16 -22.44 38.65
N LEU A 104 -4.18 -21.64 37.58
CA LEU A 104 -3.82 -22.12 36.24
C LEU A 104 -2.34 -22.52 36.15
N ILE A 105 -1.47 -21.93 36.98
CA ILE A 105 -0.05 -22.31 37.04
C ILE A 105 0.11 -23.78 37.42
N GLU A 106 -0.68 -24.26 38.40
CA GLU A 106 -0.65 -25.65 38.83
C GLU A 106 -1.14 -26.58 37.72
N LYS A 107 -2.21 -26.22 37.02
CA LYS A 107 -2.70 -26.97 35.85
C LYS A 107 -1.68 -27.04 34.71
N PHE A 108 -0.96 -25.96 34.42
CA PHE A 108 0.13 -26.03 33.44
C PHE A 108 1.29 -26.92 33.89
N ARG A 109 1.57 -27.00 35.20
CA ARG A 109 2.55 -27.94 35.76
C ARG A 109 2.06 -29.39 35.63
N GLU A 110 0.79 -29.68 35.91
CA GLU A 110 0.16 -30.99 35.71
C GLU A 110 0.27 -31.43 34.24
N ILE A 111 -0.10 -30.57 33.29
CA ILE A 111 0.00 -30.84 31.84
C ILE A 111 1.45 -31.14 31.44
N LYS A 112 2.41 -30.39 31.95
CA LYS A 112 3.84 -30.62 31.69
C LYS A 112 4.32 -31.97 32.23
N VAL A 113 3.87 -32.35 33.43
CA VAL A 113 4.16 -33.67 34.02
C VAL A 113 3.51 -34.78 33.19
N HIS A 114 2.26 -34.60 32.76
CA HIS A 114 1.53 -35.56 31.92
C HIS A 114 2.23 -35.81 30.59
N ARG A 115 2.63 -34.74 29.88
CA ARG A 115 3.42 -34.86 28.64
C ARG A 115 4.73 -35.63 28.83
N LYS A 116 5.42 -35.43 29.97
CA LYS A 116 6.61 -36.22 30.31
C LYS A 116 6.27 -37.70 30.54
N LYS A 117 5.15 -38.01 31.18
CA LYS A 117 4.67 -39.40 31.38
C LYS A 117 4.37 -40.08 30.05
N VAL A 118 3.67 -39.40 29.13
CA VAL A 118 3.39 -39.88 27.77
C VAL A 118 4.70 -40.16 27.02
N LYS A 119 5.63 -39.19 26.99
CA LYS A 119 6.93 -39.35 26.33
C LYS A 119 7.74 -40.53 26.92
N LYS A 120 7.68 -40.70 28.25
CA LYS A 120 8.34 -41.82 28.94
C LYS A 120 7.70 -43.18 28.60
N ALA A 121 6.37 -43.24 28.50
CA ALA A 121 5.64 -44.46 28.10
C ALA A 121 5.95 -44.85 26.65
N MET A 122 5.94 -43.88 25.73
CA MET A 122 6.32 -44.08 24.32
C MET A 122 7.78 -44.52 24.17
N ALA A 123 8.72 -43.88 24.88
CA ALA A 123 10.14 -44.26 24.85
C ALA A 123 10.38 -45.68 25.39
N LYS A 124 9.56 -46.13 26.35
CA LYS A 124 9.57 -47.50 26.88
C LYS A 124 8.80 -48.51 26.01
N LYS A 125 8.25 -48.08 24.86
CA LYS A 125 7.42 -48.88 23.95
C LYS A 125 6.19 -49.55 24.62
N ASN A 126 5.73 -49.03 25.76
CA ASN A 126 4.51 -49.50 26.40
C ASN A 126 3.32 -48.78 25.75
N ARG A 127 2.73 -49.42 24.73
CA ARG A 127 1.65 -48.85 23.90
C ARG A 127 0.37 -48.63 24.70
N ASP A 128 -0.08 -49.62 25.48
CA ASP A 128 -1.33 -49.53 26.25
C ASP A 128 -1.32 -48.38 27.27
N LEU A 129 -0.19 -48.17 27.95
CA LEU A 129 -0.04 -47.05 28.88
C LEU A 129 0.01 -45.72 28.14
N ALA A 130 0.67 -45.67 26.98
CA ALA A 130 0.73 -44.46 26.16
C ALA A 130 -0.66 -44.06 25.65
N ASP A 131 -1.44 -45.01 25.13
CA ASP A 131 -2.79 -44.78 24.61
C ASP A 131 -3.75 -44.38 25.72
N ARG A 132 -3.69 -45.03 26.90
CA ARG A 132 -4.47 -44.63 28.08
C ARG A 132 -4.17 -43.18 28.52
N LEU A 133 -2.90 -42.78 28.46
CA LEU A 133 -2.49 -41.42 28.82
C LEU A 133 -2.87 -40.40 27.74
N LEU A 134 -2.88 -40.78 26.46
CA LEU A 134 -3.35 -39.93 25.36
C LEU A 134 -4.86 -39.69 25.43
N ASN A 135 -5.64 -40.70 25.82
CA ASN A 135 -7.10 -40.60 25.93
C ASN A 135 -7.59 -39.79 27.13
N ARG A 136 -6.72 -39.54 28.14
CA ARG A 136 -7.07 -38.78 29.36
C ARG A 136 -6.09 -37.64 29.64
N PRO A 137 -6.00 -36.63 28.77
CA PRO A 137 -5.16 -35.48 29.03
C PRO A 137 -5.80 -34.59 30.12
N PRO A 138 -5.02 -34.06 31.07
CA PRO A 138 -5.53 -33.05 32.00
C PRO A 138 -5.87 -31.78 31.21
N THR A 139 -7.12 -31.34 31.30
CA THR A 139 -7.62 -30.09 30.71
C THR A 139 -7.91 -29.06 31.81
N TYR A 140 -7.96 -27.79 31.45
CA TYR A 140 -8.42 -26.71 32.33
C TYR A 140 -9.59 -25.99 31.67
N LYS A 141 -10.40 -25.32 32.49
CA LYS A 141 -11.50 -24.46 32.04
C LYS A 141 -11.20 -23.01 32.40
N LEU A 142 -11.71 -22.08 31.61
CA LEU A 142 -11.53 -20.64 31.80
C LEU A 142 -12.77 -19.96 32.44
N ASP A 143 -13.79 -20.74 32.80
CA ASP A 143 -15.08 -20.26 33.32
C ASP A 143 -14.92 -19.29 34.50
N ARG A 144 -14.14 -19.70 35.52
CA ARG A 144 -13.88 -18.86 36.70
C ARG A 144 -13.11 -17.58 36.36
N LEU A 145 -12.22 -17.66 35.38
CA LEU A 145 -11.41 -16.53 34.93
C LEU A 145 -12.28 -15.47 34.23
N ILE A 146 -13.26 -15.90 33.42
CA ILE A 146 -14.19 -14.99 32.75
C ILE A 146 -15.03 -14.24 33.78
N ILE A 147 -15.61 -14.96 34.75
CA ILE A 147 -16.44 -14.35 35.80
C ILE A 147 -15.62 -13.37 36.67
N GLU A 148 -14.36 -13.69 36.95
CA GLU A 148 -13.46 -12.80 37.70
C GLU A 148 -13.11 -11.53 36.90
N ARG A 149 -12.94 -11.65 35.58
CA ARG A 149 -12.55 -10.54 34.70
C ARG A 149 -13.74 -9.65 34.32
N TYR A 150 -14.90 -10.25 34.12
CA TYR A 150 -16.16 -9.59 33.76
C TYR A 150 -17.22 -9.87 34.82
N PRO A 151 -17.20 -9.12 35.93
CA PRO A 151 -18.14 -9.33 37.04
C PRO A 151 -19.57 -8.94 36.66
N SER A 152 -19.75 -8.00 35.73
CA SER A 152 -21.05 -7.64 35.16
C SER A 152 -21.16 -8.09 33.71
N PHE A 153 -22.39 -8.34 33.28
CA PHE A 153 -22.67 -8.76 31.90
C PHE A 153 -22.45 -7.62 30.90
N VAL A 154 -22.75 -6.38 31.29
CA VAL A 154 -22.52 -5.20 30.44
C VAL A 154 -21.02 -5.00 30.19
N ASP A 155 -20.17 -5.27 31.18
CA ASP A 155 -18.72 -5.20 30.98
C ASP A 155 -18.22 -6.26 29.99
N ALA A 156 -18.85 -7.45 29.96
CA ALA A 156 -18.54 -8.47 28.96
C ALA A 156 -18.97 -8.05 27.54
N LEU A 157 -20.11 -7.36 27.40
CA LEU A 157 -20.59 -6.85 26.11
C LEU A 157 -19.71 -5.72 25.56
N ARG A 158 -19.11 -4.89 26.43
CA ARG A 158 -18.22 -3.79 26.02
C ARG A 158 -16.92 -4.26 25.37
N ASP A 159 -16.41 -5.41 25.79
CA ASP A 159 -15.17 -6.01 25.26
C ASP A 159 -15.44 -7.00 24.11
N LEU A 160 -16.67 -7.06 23.58
CA LEU A 160 -17.08 -8.08 22.61
C LEU A 160 -16.61 -7.80 21.17
N ASP A 161 -16.28 -6.55 20.84
CA ASP A 161 -15.83 -6.11 19.50
C ASP A 161 -14.60 -6.89 19.00
N ASP A 162 -13.54 -6.96 19.81
CA ASP A 162 -12.31 -7.70 19.51
C ASP A 162 -12.56 -9.22 19.44
N CYS A 163 -13.40 -9.71 20.35
CA CYS A 163 -13.77 -11.12 20.45
C CYS A 163 -14.45 -11.60 19.16
N LEU A 164 -15.49 -10.88 18.71
CA LEU A 164 -16.25 -11.20 17.51
C LEU A 164 -15.37 -11.12 16.27
N THR A 165 -14.56 -10.07 16.16
CA THR A 165 -13.67 -9.90 15.00
C THR A 165 -12.67 -11.06 14.88
N MET A 166 -12.09 -11.52 15.99
CA MET A 166 -11.19 -12.69 15.97
C MET A 166 -11.92 -13.99 15.65
N VAL A 167 -13.10 -14.24 16.23
CA VAL A 167 -13.86 -15.48 15.97
C VAL A 167 -14.25 -15.58 14.49
N HIS A 168 -14.75 -14.50 13.90
CA HIS A 168 -15.09 -14.46 12.47
C HIS A 168 -13.86 -14.60 11.57
N LEU A 169 -12.71 -14.05 11.97
CA LEU A 169 -11.45 -14.26 11.25
C LEU A 169 -11.08 -15.75 11.19
N PHE A 170 -11.06 -16.44 12.34
CA PHE A 170 -10.70 -17.86 12.40
C PHE A 170 -11.75 -18.77 11.75
N ALA A 171 -13.01 -18.36 11.71
CA ALA A 171 -14.07 -19.07 11.00
C ALA A 171 -13.81 -19.14 9.48
N ALA A 172 -13.22 -18.09 8.90
CA ALA A 172 -12.90 -17.99 7.48
C ALA A 172 -11.57 -18.66 7.07
N LEU A 173 -10.71 -19.03 8.04
CA LEU A 173 -9.41 -19.63 7.73
C LEU A 173 -9.53 -21.10 7.30
N PRO A 174 -8.71 -21.56 6.33
CA PRO A 174 -8.63 -22.97 5.99
C PRO A 174 -7.91 -23.77 7.09
N ALA A 175 -8.38 -24.99 7.33
CA ALA A 175 -7.70 -25.95 8.20
C ALA A 175 -6.45 -26.51 7.50
N ILE A 176 -5.27 -25.95 7.79
CA ILE A 176 -3.99 -26.45 7.28
C ILE A 176 -3.24 -27.16 8.42
N GLU A 177 -3.02 -28.47 8.26
CA GLU A 177 -2.35 -29.31 9.29
C GLU A 177 -0.90 -28.88 9.57
N GLY A 178 -0.24 -28.21 8.62
CA GLY A 178 1.14 -27.74 8.75
C GLY A 178 1.36 -26.60 9.76
N GLU A 179 0.34 -25.79 10.03
CA GLU A 179 0.45 -24.52 10.78
C GLU A 179 -0.22 -24.51 12.16
N ARG A 180 -0.54 -25.70 12.70
CA ARG A 180 -1.02 -25.91 14.09
C ARG A 180 -2.42 -25.38 14.42
N VAL A 181 -3.20 -24.92 13.45
CA VAL A 181 -4.62 -24.58 13.67
C VAL A 181 -5.46 -25.86 13.63
N GLN A 182 -6.17 -26.15 14.72
CA GLN A 182 -6.98 -27.37 14.85
C GLN A 182 -8.33 -27.20 14.14
N VAL A 183 -8.74 -28.19 13.34
CA VAL A 183 -10.05 -28.22 12.64
C VAL A 183 -11.21 -27.99 13.63
N GLN A 184 -11.15 -28.65 14.79
CA GLN A 184 -12.15 -28.53 15.84
C GLN A 184 -12.36 -27.07 16.30
N ARG A 185 -11.29 -26.28 16.38
CA ARG A 185 -11.37 -24.88 16.81
C ARG A 185 -12.04 -24.00 15.77
N ILE A 186 -11.72 -24.22 14.49
CA ILE A 186 -12.37 -23.49 13.38
C ILE A 186 -13.87 -23.78 13.36
N HIS A 187 -14.26 -25.05 13.52
CA HIS A 187 -15.66 -25.44 13.55
C HIS A 187 -16.41 -24.86 14.76
N ASN A 188 -15.77 -24.85 15.94
CA ASN A 188 -16.32 -24.17 17.12
C ASN A 188 -16.49 -22.65 16.88
N CYS A 189 -15.52 -21.99 16.21
CA CYS A 189 -15.61 -20.57 15.88
C CYS A 189 -16.76 -20.28 14.93
N ARG A 190 -16.94 -21.09 13.87
CA ARG A 190 -18.07 -21.00 12.93
C ARG A 190 -19.41 -21.11 13.65
N ARG A 191 -19.54 -22.13 14.51
CA ARG A 191 -20.74 -22.33 15.33
C ARG A 191 -21.05 -21.11 16.19
N LEU A 192 -20.07 -20.61 16.94
CA LEU A 192 -20.25 -19.44 17.82
C LEU A 192 -20.58 -18.15 17.03
N SER A 193 -20.00 -17.95 15.85
CA SER A 193 -20.34 -16.81 14.99
C SER A 193 -21.76 -16.88 14.44
N HIS A 194 -22.22 -18.05 14.00
CA HIS A 194 -23.59 -18.22 13.51
C HIS A 194 -24.63 -18.13 14.63
N GLU A 195 -24.32 -18.65 15.82
CA GLU A 195 -25.15 -18.46 17.01
C GLU A 195 -25.34 -16.97 17.34
N TRP A 196 -24.26 -16.17 17.26
CA TRP A 196 -24.32 -14.72 17.48
C TRP A 196 -25.15 -14.01 16.40
N GLN A 197 -24.90 -14.31 15.13
CA GLN A 197 -25.64 -13.72 14.01
C GLN A 197 -27.13 -14.07 14.04
N ALA A 198 -27.50 -15.29 14.41
CA ALA A 198 -28.89 -15.68 14.52
C ALA A 198 -29.61 -14.98 15.69
N TYR A 199 -28.93 -14.79 16.82
CA TYR A 199 -29.47 -14.01 17.93
C TYR A 199 -29.80 -12.57 17.50
N ILE A 200 -28.89 -11.92 16.75
CA ILE A 200 -29.13 -10.58 16.20
C ILE A 200 -30.28 -10.59 15.20
N SER A 201 -30.35 -11.61 14.35
CA SER A 201 -31.41 -11.74 13.34
C SER A 201 -32.78 -11.88 14.00
N ARG A 202 -32.87 -12.63 15.11
CA ARG A 202 -34.09 -12.83 15.90
C ARG A 202 -34.52 -11.59 16.68
N THR A 203 -33.57 -10.77 17.13
CA THR A 203 -33.82 -9.56 17.93
C THR A 203 -33.94 -8.29 17.10
N ASN A 204 -33.60 -8.34 15.80
CA ASN A 204 -33.55 -7.19 14.89
C ASN A 204 -32.69 -6.04 15.46
N SER A 205 -31.55 -6.40 16.05
CA SER A 205 -30.65 -5.47 16.76
C SER A 205 -29.54 -4.87 15.88
N LEU A 206 -29.50 -5.20 14.59
CA LEU A 206 -28.54 -4.66 13.63
C LEU A 206 -28.90 -3.19 13.30
N ARG A 207 -27.88 -2.31 13.21
CA ARG A 207 -28.07 -0.86 12.99
C ARG A 207 -27.33 -0.32 11.79
N LYS A 208 -26.04 -0.64 11.66
CA LYS A 208 -25.19 -0.15 10.55
C LYS A 208 -24.44 -1.29 9.90
N THR A 209 -24.27 -1.18 8.60
CA THR A 209 -23.50 -2.13 7.78
C THR A 209 -22.61 -1.37 6.81
N PHE A 210 -21.33 -1.75 6.69
CA PHE A 210 -20.44 -1.08 5.75
C PHE A 210 -19.50 -2.09 5.07
N ILE A 211 -19.47 -2.05 3.75
CA ILE A 211 -18.58 -2.90 2.97
C ILE A 211 -17.26 -2.17 2.77
N SER A 212 -16.16 -2.84 3.14
CA SER A 212 -14.80 -2.37 2.86
C SER A 212 -14.00 -3.43 2.10
N VAL A 213 -12.83 -3.02 1.60
CA VAL A 213 -11.84 -3.94 1.01
C VAL A 213 -11.38 -5.00 2.02
N LYS A 214 -11.36 -4.68 3.33
CA LYS A 214 -10.91 -5.61 4.38
C LYS A 214 -11.95 -6.67 4.74
N GLY A 215 -13.23 -6.37 4.51
CA GLY A 215 -14.37 -7.15 4.99
C GLY A 215 -15.58 -6.27 5.23
N ILE A 216 -16.61 -6.84 5.87
CA ILE A 216 -17.87 -6.17 6.17
C ILE A 216 -17.92 -5.80 7.65
N TYR A 217 -18.14 -4.52 7.92
CA TYR A 217 -18.34 -4.00 9.27
C TYR A 217 -19.82 -4.06 9.63
N TYR A 218 -20.13 -4.64 10.78
CA TYR A 218 -21.46 -4.69 11.35
C TYR A 218 -21.48 -3.91 12.67
N GLN A 219 -22.55 -3.16 12.91
CA GLN A 219 -22.84 -2.56 14.20
C GLN A 219 -24.21 -3.01 14.68
N ALA A 220 -24.26 -3.64 15.86
CA ALA A 220 -25.51 -4.00 16.53
C ALA A 220 -25.60 -3.34 17.91
N GLU A 221 -26.82 -3.16 18.38
CA GLU A 221 -27.13 -2.59 19.68
C GLU A 221 -27.80 -3.63 20.57
N VAL A 222 -27.08 -4.10 21.58
CA VAL A 222 -27.55 -5.16 22.50
C VAL A 222 -27.54 -4.59 23.92
N GLN A 223 -28.70 -4.57 24.57
CA GLN A 223 -28.88 -4.03 25.93
C GLN A 223 -28.28 -2.61 26.11
N GLY A 224 -28.44 -1.74 25.10
CA GLY A 224 -27.96 -0.35 25.11
C GLY A 224 -26.45 -0.19 24.85
N GLN A 225 -25.72 -1.28 24.59
CA GLN A 225 -24.31 -1.23 24.18
C GLN A 225 -24.21 -1.42 22.67
N LYS A 226 -23.51 -0.48 22.00
CA LYS A 226 -23.17 -0.60 20.57
C LYS A 226 -21.93 -1.47 20.45
N ILE A 227 -22.03 -2.51 19.64
CA ILE A 227 -20.99 -3.53 19.40
C ILE A 227 -20.65 -3.49 17.92
N THR A 228 -19.38 -3.29 17.61
CA THR A 228 -18.85 -3.20 16.24
C THR A 228 -17.86 -4.30 15.96
N TRP A 229 -18.11 -5.10 14.92
CA TRP A 229 -17.19 -6.17 14.53
C TRP A 229 -17.00 -6.23 13.02
N LEU A 230 -15.85 -6.78 12.62
CA LEU A 230 -15.47 -6.98 11.23
C LEU A 230 -15.55 -8.47 10.88
N THR A 231 -16.29 -8.78 9.82
CA THR A 231 -16.31 -10.12 9.20
C THR A 231 -15.51 -10.08 7.91
N PRO A 232 -14.46 -10.92 7.74
CA PRO A 232 -13.70 -10.97 6.50
C PRO A 232 -14.57 -11.49 5.34
N HIS A 233 -14.20 -11.14 4.12
CA HIS A 233 -14.79 -11.75 2.93
C HIS A 233 -14.48 -13.25 2.89
N ALA A 234 -15.44 -14.06 2.43
CA ALA A 234 -15.33 -15.51 2.26
C ALA A 234 -14.44 -15.88 1.07
N LEU A 235 -13.19 -15.42 1.12
CA LEU A 235 -12.12 -15.69 0.16
C LEU A 235 -11.05 -16.55 0.83
N GLN A 236 -10.34 -17.34 0.05
CA GLN A 236 -9.24 -18.15 0.56
C GLN A 236 -8.13 -17.24 1.10
N GLN A 237 -8.04 -17.16 2.42
CA GLN A 237 -7.01 -16.37 3.11
C GLN A 237 -5.65 -17.09 3.00
N VAL A 238 -4.62 -16.34 2.61
CA VAL A 238 -3.23 -16.82 2.59
C VAL A 238 -2.60 -16.52 3.93
N LEU A 239 -2.18 -17.57 4.65
CA LEU A 239 -1.48 -17.45 5.92
C LEU A 239 -0.03 -17.01 5.67
N THR A 240 0.46 -16.09 6.49
CA THR A 240 1.84 -15.58 6.43
C THR A 240 2.64 -16.07 7.63
N ASP A 241 3.90 -16.47 7.42
CA ASP A 241 4.79 -16.97 8.47
C ASP A 241 5.22 -15.89 9.50
N ASP A 242 4.94 -14.62 9.21
CA ASP A 242 5.32 -13.48 10.05
C ASP A 242 4.48 -13.38 11.34
N VAL A 243 3.32 -14.06 11.39
CA VAL A 243 2.36 -13.99 12.49
C VAL A 243 2.54 -15.15 13.48
N ASP A 244 2.67 -14.84 14.79
CA ASP A 244 2.75 -15.88 15.83
C ASP A 244 1.34 -16.40 16.20
N PHE A 245 0.87 -17.40 15.44
CA PHE A 245 -0.42 -18.05 15.68
C PHE A 245 -0.55 -18.65 17.09
N ASN A 246 0.54 -19.00 17.78
CA ASN A 246 0.43 -19.54 19.14
C ASN A 246 -0.09 -18.49 20.12
N VAL A 247 0.24 -17.22 19.91
CA VAL A 247 -0.28 -16.11 20.70
C VAL A 247 -1.76 -15.89 20.35
N MET A 248 -2.09 -15.83 19.07
CA MET A 248 -3.48 -15.65 18.63
C MET A 248 -4.40 -16.78 19.10
N LEU A 249 -3.95 -18.04 19.05
CA LEU A 249 -4.71 -19.19 19.54
C LEU A 249 -4.98 -19.14 21.05
N THR A 250 -4.15 -18.44 21.83
CA THR A 250 -4.42 -18.23 23.25
C THR A 250 -5.45 -17.14 23.51
N PHE A 251 -5.51 -16.10 22.66
CA PHE A 251 -6.60 -15.14 22.66
C PHE A 251 -7.90 -15.79 22.21
N LEU A 252 -7.85 -16.57 21.12
CA LEU A 252 -9.01 -17.29 20.60
C LEU A 252 -9.62 -18.23 21.64
N GLU A 253 -8.80 -19.00 22.36
CA GLU A 253 -9.29 -19.88 23.42
C GLU A 253 -10.04 -19.13 24.53
N PHE A 254 -9.58 -17.92 24.88
CA PHE A 254 -10.28 -17.07 25.84
C PHE A 254 -11.59 -16.52 25.26
N TYR A 255 -11.55 -16.02 24.02
CA TYR A 255 -12.71 -15.45 23.33
C TYR A 255 -13.80 -16.47 23.00
N GLU A 256 -13.44 -17.71 22.62
CA GLU A 256 -14.38 -18.83 22.45
C GLU A 256 -15.18 -19.06 23.74
N THR A 257 -14.49 -19.10 24.89
CA THR A 257 -15.17 -19.28 26.18
C THR A 257 -16.02 -18.05 26.55
N LEU A 258 -15.52 -16.83 26.32
CA LEU A 258 -16.26 -15.59 26.60
C LEU A 258 -17.56 -15.52 25.79
N LEU A 259 -17.47 -15.73 24.47
CA LEU A 259 -18.61 -15.70 23.57
C LEU A 259 -19.62 -16.80 23.90
N GLY A 260 -19.16 -17.99 24.31
CA GLY A 260 -20.04 -19.05 24.79
C GLY A 260 -20.85 -18.66 26.03
N PHE A 261 -20.26 -17.96 27.01
CA PHE A 261 -20.99 -17.43 28.17
C PHE A 261 -21.98 -16.31 27.79
N VAL A 262 -21.59 -15.46 26.84
CA VAL A 262 -22.45 -14.38 26.35
C VAL A 262 -23.64 -14.96 25.60
N ASN A 263 -23.42 -15.84 24.61
CA ASN A 263 -24.48 -16.52 23.87
C ASN A 263 -25.40 -17.31 24.81
N PHE A 264 -24.86 -18.04 25.79
CA PHE A 264 -25.67 -18.74 26.79
C PHE A 264 -26.66 -17.77 27.47
N LYS A 265 -26.19 -16.64 28.00
CA LYS A 265 -27.06 -15.68 28.69
C LYS A 265 -28.03 -14.98 27.74
N LEU A 266 -27.60 -14.65 26.52
CA LEU A 266 -28.45 -14.02 25.50
C LEU A 266 -29.58 -14.94 25.05
N TYR A 267 -29.32 -16.23 24.83
CA TYR A 267 -30.35 -17.20 24.45
C TYR A 267 -31.38 -17.43 25.56
N HIS A 268 -30.92 -17.49 26.82
CA HIS A 268 -31.82 -17.54 27.97
C HIS A 268 -32.70 -16.28 28.08
N SER A 269 -32.21 -15.11 27.65
CA SER A 269 -33.03 -13.89 27.63
C SER A 269 -34.18 -13.95 26.61
N ILE A 270 -34.07 -14.78 25.57
CA ILE A 270 -35.12 -15.03 24.56
C ILE A 270 -35.89 -16.33 24.87
N ASN A 271 -35.63 -16.97 26.02
CA ASN A 271 -36.22 -18.27 26.40
C ASN A 271 -35.95 -19.40 25.39
N VAL A 272 -34.78 -19.41 24.74
CA VAL A 272 -34.33 -20.50 23.86
C VAL A 272 -33.28 -21.34 24.57
N ASN A 273 -33.39 -22.67 24.47
CA ASN A 273 -32.42 -23.60 25.06
C ASN A 273 -31.05 -23.47 24.37
N TYR A 274 -29.97 -23.50 25.17
CA TYR A 274 -28.59 -23.44 24.69
C TYR A 274 -27.80 -24.68 25.15
N PRO A 275 -26.99 -25.31 24.28
CA PRO A 275 -26.75 -24.97 22.87
C PRO A 275 -27.94 -25.33 21.96
N PRO A 276 -28.19 -24.59 20.87
CA PRO A 276 -29.25 -24.89 19.92
C PRO A 276 -28.97 -26.20 19.19
N ILE A 277 -30.00 -27.00 18.95
CA ILE A 277 -29.89 -28.28 18.24
C ILE A 277 -30.12 -28.01 16.75
N LEU A 278 -29.10 -28.25 15.93
CA LEU A 278 -29.15 -28.06 14.49
C LEU A 278 -29.58 -29.34 13.77
N ASP A 279 -30.23 -29.17 12.60
CA ASP A 279 -30.53 -30.28 11.70
C ASP A 279 -29.26 -30.68 10.92
N PRO A 280 -28.73 -31.91 11.08
CA PRO A 280 -27.50 -32.35 10.39
C PRO A 280 -27.56 -32.22 8.86
N ARG A 281 -28.77 -32.29 8.27
CA ARG A 281 -28.94 -32.14 6.82
C ARG A 281 -28.67 -30.71 6.36
N LEU A 282 -29.16 -29.70 7.08
CA LEU A 282 -28.95 -28.29 6.72
C LEU A 282 -27.52 -27.82 7.06
N GLU A 283 -26.90 -28.43 8.06
CA GLU A 283 -25.49 -28.25 8.39
C GLU A 283 -24.58 -28.77 7.26
N ALA A 284 -24.86 -29.96 6.72
CA ALA A 284 -24.12 -30.52 5.58
C ALA A 284 -24.21 -29.67 4.29
N LEU A 285 -25.29 -28.89 4.14
CA LEU A 285 -25.53 -27.99 3.00
C LEU A 285 -24.96 -26.56 3.23
N ALA A 286 -24.14 -26.37 4.28
CA ALA A 286 -23.57 -25.08 4.66
C ALA A 286 -24.63 -23.97 4.84
N ALA A 287 -25.81 -24.34 5.34
CA ALA A 287 -26.93 -23.43 5.63
C ALA A 287 -27.15 -23.25 7.15
N GLU A 288 -26.06 -23.23 7.91
CA GLU A 288 -26.04 -23.24 9.39
C GLU A 288 -26.83 -22.07 9.99
N LEU A 289 -26.66 -20.85 9.46
CA LEU A 289 -27.38 -19.65 9.91
C LEU A 289 -28.90 -19.76 9.68
N TYR A 290 -29.31 -20.30 8.54
CA TYR A 290 -30.72 -20.50 8.21
C TYR A 290 -31.36 -21.60 9.07
N ALA A 291 -30.64 -22.71 9.28
CA ALA A 291 -31.06 -23.79 10.16
C ALA A 291 -31.29 -23.30 11.60
N LEU A 292 -30.39 -22.44 12.08
CA LEU A 292 -30.44 -21.90 13.44
C LEU A 292 -31.56 -20.86 13.60
N SER A 293 -31.78 -20.02 12.58
CA SER A 293 -32.94 -19.13 12.51
C SER A 293 -34.25 -19.91 12.54
N ARG A 294 -34.35 -21.02 11.80
CA ARG A 294 -35.53 -21.91 11.80
C ARG A 294 -35.75 -22.57 13.16
N TYR A 295 -34.67 -23.06 13.79
CA TYR A 295 -34.72 -23.64 15.13
C TYR A 295 -35.30 -22.65 16.14
N MET A 296 -34.78 -21.41 16.16
CA MET A 296 -35.28 -20.35 17.03
C MET A 296 -36.75 -20.00 16.79
N SER A 297 -37.22 -20.05 15.55
CA SER A 297 -38.64 -19.82 15.20
C SER A 297 -39.55 -20.99 15.58
N SER A 298 -39.02 -22.21 15.64
CA SER A 298 -39.79 -23.45 15.87
C SER A 298 -40.04 -23.80 17.34
N GLY A 299 -39.63 -22.95 18.29
CA GLY A 299 -39.71 -23.19 19.74
C GLY A 299 -41.14 -23.40 20.28
N ARG A 300 -41.72 -24.58 20.02
CA ARG A 300 -42.87 -25.12 20.75
C ARG A 300 -42.40 -25.67 22.10
N LEU A 301 -43.15 -25.33 23.15
CA LEU A 301 -43.11 -26.01 24.44
C LEU A 301 -43.40 -27.51 24.27
N PRO A 302 -42.66 -28.44 24.90
CA PRO A 302 -43.18 -29.77 25.14
C PRO A 302 -44.18 -29.68 26.31
N GLY A 303 -45.47 -29.64 25.96
CA GLY A 303 -46.56 -29.87 26.90
C GLY A 303 -46.63 -31.35 27.32
N ASN A 304 -46.91 -31.56 28.60
CA ASN A 304 -47.29 -32.79 29.33
C ASN A 304 -47.30 -34.16 28.61
N PRO A 305 -46.68 -35.20 29.19
CA PRO A 305 -46.74 -36.57 28.70
C PRO A 305 -47.98 -37.30 29.23
N GLU A 306 -49.19 -36.94 28.80
CA GLU A 306 -50.37 -37.79 29.00
C GLU A 306 -51.32 -37.69 27.80
N SER A 307 -51.11 -38.56 26.81
CA SER A 307 -52.19 -39.14 25.99
C SER A 307 -51.63 -40.18 25.02
N ASN A 308 -51.76 -41.44 25.46
CA ASN A 308 -52.19 -42.62 24.71
C ASN A 308 -51.72 -42.85 23.26
N GLY A 309 -51.14 -44.04 23.06
CA GLY A 309 -51.28 -44.75 21.79
C GLY A 309 -50.32 -45.91 21.58
N PHE A 310 -50.38 -46.93 22.44
CA PHE A 310 -49.76 -48.25 22.25
C PHE A 310 -49.87 -48.80 20.83
N ILE A 311 -48.77 -49.35 20.27
CA ILE A 311 -48.77 -50.66 19.60
C ILE A 311 -47.46 -51.40 19.93
N GLU A 312 -47.62 -52.59 20.50
CA GLU A 312 -46.62 -53.56 20.96
C GLU A 312 -45.92 -54.30 19.80
N GLY A 313 -44.71 -54.84 20.05
CA GLY A 313 -44.04 -55.71 19.08
C GLY A 313 -42.69 -56.32 19.45
N LYS A 314 -42.65 -57.08 20.57
CA LYS A 314 -41.78 -58.25 20.88
C LYS A 314 -40.26 -58.12 21.10
N GLU A 315 -39.89 -58.69 22.25
CA GLU A 315 -38.59 -58.87 22.89
C GLU A 315 -37.63 -59.81 22.14
N THR A 316 -36.32 -59.54 22.30
CA THR A 316 -35.31 -60.59 22.56
C THR A 316 -34.11 -59.96 23.28
N GLU A 317 -33.87 -60.40 24.52
CA GLU A 317 -32.69 -60.05 25.31
C GLU A 317 -31.46 -60.87 24.88
N ASN A 318 -30.29 -60.24 24.75
CA ASN A 318 -29.07 -60.63 25.48
C ASN A 318 -27.84 -59.72 25.22
N ASN A 319 -27.46 -58.96 26.26
CA ASN A 319 -26.13 -58.56 26.72
C ASN A 319 -24.97 -58.20 25.74
N LYS A 320 -24.65 -56.89 25.64
CA LYS A 320 -23.37 -56.28 26.07
C LYS A 320 -23.36 -54.75 25.82
N GLU A 321 -23.12 -53.98 26.89
CA GLU A 321 -23.02 -52.52 26.89
C GLU A 321 -21.88 -51.99 26.01
N SER A 322 -22.18 -51.50 24.80
CA SER A 322 -21.35 -50.53 24.05
C SER A 322 -22.00 -49.99 22.76
N SER A 323 -23.30 -49.62 22.76
CA SER A 323 -23.96 -49.10 21.55
C SER A 323 -25.13 -48.13 21.79
N LYS A 324 -25.13 -47.38 22.90
CA LYS A 324 -26.26 -46.45 23.20
C LYS A 324 -26.25 -45.15 22.37
N THR A 325 -25.14 -44.74 21.77
CA THR A 325 -25.07 -43.52 20.96
C THR A 325 -25.65 -43.73 19.56
N ASP A 326 -25.31 -44.84 18.90
CA ASP A 326 -25.71 -45.07 17.50
C ASP A 326 -27.21 -45.40 17.36
N GLU A 327 -27.83 -46.07 18.35
CA GLU A 327 -29.28 -46.31 18.36
C GLU A 327 -30.10 -45.03 18.62
N SER A 328 -29.51 -44.04 19.28
CA SER A 328 -30.14 -42.73 19.52
C SER A 328 -30.19 -41.91 18.24
N GLU A 329 -29.12 -41.96 17.45
CA GLU A 329 -29.00 -41.28 16.15
C GLU A 329 -29.89 -41.94 15.08
N LEU A 330 -30.00 -43.28 15.08
CA LEU A 330 -30.87 -44.01 14.13
C LEU A 330 -32.36 -43.80 14.43
N ARG A 331 -32.75 -43.69 15.71
CA ARG A 331 -34.11 -43.30 16.13
C ARG A 331 -34.45 -41.84 15.82
N LEU A 332 -33.47 -40.93 15.92
CA LEU A 332 -33.61 -39.53 15.52
C LEU A 332 -33.79 -39.39 14.00
N ALA A 333 -33.04 -40.15 13.20
CA ALA A 333 -33.18 -40.19 11.75
C ALA A 333 -34.54 -40.75 11.28
N GLN A 334 -35.10 -41.71 12.01
CA GLN A 334 -36.46 -42.24 11.74
C GLN A 334 -37.59 -41.29 12.16
N LEU A 335 -37.40 -40.50 13.23
CA LEU A 335 -38.36 -39.45 13.66
C LEU A 335 -38.37 -38.23 12.73
N GLN A 336 -37.24 -37.90 12.08
CA GLN A 336 -37.16 -36.82 11.10
C GLN A 336 -37.95 -37.10 9.81
N HIS A 337 -38.20 -38.37 9.48
CA HIS A 337 -38.94 -38.76 8.27
C HIS A 337 -40.47 -38.56 8.38
N GLN A 338 -40.98 -38.13 9.55
CA GLN A 338 -42.40 -37.93 9.83
C GLN A 338 -42.85 -36.45 9.88
N LEU A 339 -41.94 -35.49 9.67
CA LEU A 339 -42.30 -34.07 9.63
C LEU A 339 -42.62 -33.65 8.18
N PRO A 340 -43.82 -33.11 7.88
CA PRO A 340 -44.18 -32.73 6.52
C PRO A 340 -43.28 -31.59 6.01
N ALA A 341 -42.67 -31.81 4.84
CA ALA A 341 -41.66 -30.94 4.24
C ALA A 341 -42.20 -29.68 3.54
N ASN A 342 -43.52 -29.50 3.48
CA ASN A 342 -44.16 -28.38 2.78
C ASN A 342 -45.19 -27.72 3.68
N GLU A 343 -44.83 -26.62 4.35
CA GLU A 343 -45.71 -25.48 4.62
C GLU A 343 -44.87 -24.22 4.96
N PRO A 344 -44.57 -23.35 3.98
CA PRO A 344 -43.98 -22.03 4.23
C PRO A 344 -45.04 -20.99 4.68
N GLY A 345 -46.33 -21.32 4.64
CA GLY A 345 -47.44 -20.39 4.91
C GLY A 345 -47.80 -20.19 6.38
N ALA A 346 -47.34 -21.05 7.30
CA ALA A 346 -47.71 -20.98 8.72
C ALA A 346 -46.77 -20.08 9.56
N LEU A 347 -45.70 -19.54 8.97
CA LEU A 347 -44.67 -18.80 9.70
C LEU A 347 -45.09 -17.37 10.07
N MET A 348 -46.09 -16.81 9.38
CA MET A 348 -46.51 -15.41 9.55
C MET A 348 -47.59 -15.23 10.63
N HIS A 349 -48.34 -16.29 10.98
CA HIS A 349 -49.51 -16.16 11.86
C HIS A 349 -49.21 -16.39 13.36
N LEU A 350 -48.00 -16.85 13.69
CA LEU A 350 -47.55 -17.14 15.08
C LEU A 350 -46.62 -16.07 15.66
N VAL A 351 -46.40 -14.97 14.93
CA VAL A 351 -45.59 -13.82 15.39
C VAL A 351 -46.42 -12.83 16.23
N GLU A 352 -47.74 -13.03 16.35
CA GLU A 352 -48.66 -12.07 16.99
C GLU A 352 -48.96 -12.26 18.49
N GLU A 353 -48.43 -13.27 19.18
CA GLU A 353 -48.73 -13.45 20.62
C GLU A 353 -47.47 -13.68 21.47
N SER A 354 -46.68 -12.63 21.64
CA SER A 354 -45.95 -12.44 22.89
C SER A 354 -45.92 -10.94 23.21
N THR A 355 -46.88 -10.54 24.04
CA THR A 355 -46.97 -9.24 24.70
C THR A 355 -45.60 -8.80 25.22
N ALA A 356 -45.02 -7.74 24.64
CA ALA A 356 -43.83 -7.08 25.14
C ALA A 356 -44.06 -5.57 25.16
N ASP A 357 -43.88 -5.01 26.35
CA ASP A 357 -44.20 -3.66 26.84
C ASP A 357 -44.04 -2.49 25.85
N ASP A 358 -44.95 -1.51 25.99
CA ASP A 358 -45.06 -0.22 25.29
C ASP A 358 -43.88 0.77 25.54
N THR A 359 -42.66 0.27 25.75
CA THR A 359 -41.47 1.07 26.07
C THR A 359 -40.28 0.84 25.12
N GLU A 360 -40.50 0.22 23.94
CA GLU A 360 -39.44 0.10 22.93
C GLU A 360 -39.28 1.41 22.12
N GLU A 361 -38.03 1.89 22.02
CA GLU A 361 -37.63 3.06 21.22
C GLU A 361 -38.11 2.97 19.76
N GLU A 362 -38.56 4.10 19.20
CA GLU A 362 -39.12 4.23 17.84
C GLU A 362 -38.18 3.66 16.75
N SER A 363 -36.86 3.77 16.98
CA SER A 363 -35.78 3.24 16.11
C SER A 363 -35.77 1.71 15.99
N VAL A 364 -36.21 0.98 17.02
CA VAL A 364 -36.26 -0.50 17.02
C VAL A 364 -37.44 -0.98 16.16
N LYS A 365 -38.55 -0.23 16.17
CA LYS A 365 -39.75 -0.53 15.38
C LYS A 365 -39.49 -0.35 13.88
N GLU A 366 -38.78 0.70 13.49
CA GLU A 366 -38.39 0.96 12.10
C GLU A 366 -37.42 -0.10 11.54
N CYS A 367 -36.50 -0.62 12.35
CA CYS A 367 -35.60 -1.71 11.93
C CYS A 367 -36.35 -3.03 11.70
N ARG A 368 -37.42 -3.30 12.46
CA ARG A 368 -38.23 -4.54 12.33
C ARG A 368 -39.11 -4.56 11.09
N THR A 369 -39.50 -3.39 10.56
CA THR A 369 -40.47 -3.27 9.47
C THR A 369 -39.84 -2.99 8.10
N LEU A 370 -38.53 -2.71 8.03
CA LEU A 370 -37.86 -2.24 6.81
C LEU A 370 -38.07 -3.14 5.58
N PHE A 371 -37.90 -4.46 5.73
CA PHE A 371 -38.11 -5.42 4.64
C PHE A 371 -39.30 -6.36 4.89
N LYS A 372 -40.23 -5.94 5.76
CA LYS A 372 -41.45 -6.70 6.01
C LYS A 372 -42.22 -6.85 4.69
N ASP A 373 -42.64 -8.08 4.39
CA ASP A 373 -43.35 -8.48 3.16
C ASP A 373 -42.51 -8.53 1.87
N LEU A 374 -41.18 -8.32 1.94
CA LEU A 374 -40.29 -8.52 0.79
C LEU A 374 -39.67 -9.91 0.77
N LYS A 375 -39.74 -10.57 -0.39
CA LYS A 375 -39.08 -11.85 -0.68
C LYS A 375 -37.90 -11.63 -1.64
N PHE A 376 -36.71 -11.96 -1.17
CA PHE A 376 -35.44 -11.81 -1.88
C PHE A 376 -34.94 -13.14 -2.44
N TYR A 377 -34.50 -13.14 -3.69
CA TYR A 377 -33.80 -14.27 -4.32
C TYR A 377 -32.35 -13.88 -4.62
N LEU A 378 -31.40 -14.67 -4.10
CA LEU A 378 -29.96 -14.45 -4.28
C LEU A 378 -29.40 -15.35 -5.39
N SER A 379 -28.83 -14.71 -6.42
CA SER A 379 -28.16 -15.40 -7.52
C SER A 379 -26.78 -15.93 -7.11
N ARG A 380 -26.28 -16.96 -7.80
CA ARG A 380 -25.03 -17.68 -7.44
C ARG A 380 -23.78 -16.81 -7.25
N GLU A 381 -23.65 -15.70 -7.96
CA GLU A 381 -22.47 -14.82 -7.90
C GLU A 381 -22.41 -13.94 -6.65
N VAL A 382 -23.53 -13.75 -5.96
CA VAL A 382 -23.66 -12.81 -4.84
C VAL A 382 -23.15 -13.46 -3.54
N PRO A 383 -22.45 -12.74 -2.65
CA PRO A 383 -22.01 -13.30 -1.37
C PRO A 383 -23.20 -13.69 -0.48
N ARG A 384 -23.45 -15.01 -0.41
CA ARG A 384 -24.59 -15.61 0.30
C ARG A 384 -24.58 -15.33 1.80
N GLU A 385 -23.43 -15.50 2.47
CA GLU A 385 -23.34 -15.47 3.94
C GLU A 385 -23.73 -14.10 4.52
N SER A 386 -23.30 -13.00 3.89
CA SER A 386 -23.61 -11.65 4.37
C SER A 386 -25.07 -11.28 4.20
N LEU A 387 -25.67 -11.61 3.05
CA LEU A 387 -27.06 -11.26 2.76
C LEU A 387 -28.06 -12.15 3.49
N LEU A 388 -27.70 -13.42 3.75
CA LEU A 388 -28.47 -14.34 4.59
C LEU A 388 -28.55 -13.85 6.05
N PHE A 389 -27.59 -13.04 6.49
CA PHE A 389 -27.62 -12.41 7.81
C PHE A 389 -28.40 -11.10 7.82
N ILE A 390 -28.11 -10.20 6.87
CA ILE A 390 -28.68 -8.84 6.86
C ILE A 390 -30.19 -8.88 6.59
N ILE A 391 -30.66 -9.60 5.56
CA ILE A 391 -32.07 -9.55 5.15
C ILE A 391 -33.02 -10.02 6.26
N PRO A 392 -32.80 -11.18 6.92
CA PRO A 392 -33.64 -11.61 8.04
C PRO A 392 -33.55 -10.69 9.26
N ALA A 393 -32.39 -10.07 9.51
CA ALA A 393 -32.22 -9.11 10.61
C ALA A 393 -33.08 -7.84 10.46
N PHE A 394 -33.61 -7.55 9.26
CA PHE A 394 -34.54 -6.47 8.96
C PHE A 394 -35.95 -6.97 8.56
N GLY A 395 -36.25 -8.24 8.81
CA GLY A 395 -37.60 -8.82 8.65
C GLY A 395 -37.94 -9.37 7.26
N GLY A 396 -36.98 -9.43 6.33
CA GLY A 396 -37.19 -9.96 4.97
C GLY A 396 -37.02 -11.48 4.89
N THR A 397 -37.65 -12.10 3.87
CA THR A 397 -37.47 -13.53 3.58
C THR A 397 -36.45 -13.69 2.45
N VAL A 398 -35.50 -14.62 2.59
CA VAL A 398 -34.41 -14.81 1.63
C VAL A 398 -34.30 -16.26 1.17
N SER A 399 -34.09 -16.45 -0.13
CA SER A 399 -33.70 -17.72 -0.75
C SER A 399 -32.48 -17.52 -1.65
N TRP A 400 -31.83 -18.62 -2.01
CA TRP A 400 -30.62 -18.62 -2.83
C TRP A 400 -30.65 -19.74 -3.88
N GLU A 401 -29.82 -19.60 -4.90
CA GLU A 401 -29.62 -20.62 -5.92
C GLU A 401 -28.79 -21.81 -5.37
N GLY A 402 -29.42 -22.98 -5.18
CA GLY A 402 -28.75 -24.23 -4.77
C GLY A 402 -29.57 -25.16 -3.89
N GLU A 403 -29.02 -26.35 -3.56
CA GLU A 403 -29.67 -27.31 -2.67
C GLU A 403 -29.78 -26.76 -1.23
N GLY A 404 -30.95 -26.92 -0.61
CA GLY A 404 -31.24 -26.40 0.75
C GLY A 404 -31.90 -25.02 0.80
N ALA A 405 -32.24 -24.45 -0.36
CA ALA A 405 -32.97 -23.18 -0.48
C ALA A 405 -34.43 -23.29 0.02
N PRO A 406 -35.00 -22.25 0.66
CA PRO A 406 -36.39 -22.26 1.14
C PRO A 406 -37.45 -22.25 0.04
N PHE A 407 -37.17 -21.60 -1.11
CA PHE A 407 -38.05 -21.53 -2.28
C PHE A 407 -37.22 -21.41 -3.57
N ASP A 408 -37.72 -21.95 -4.68
CA ASP A 408 -37.01 -22.01 -5.97
C ASP A 408 -37.10 -20.71 -6.78
N GLU A 409 -36.25 -20.55 -7.80
CA GLU A 409 -36.23 -19.37 -8.68
C GLU A 409 -37.57 -19.15 -9.42
N THR A 410 -38.37 -20.21 -9.58
CA THR A 410 -39.63 -20.19 -10.33
C THR A 410 -40.82 -19.65 -9.54
N ASP A 411 -40.66 -19.30 -8.26
CA ASP A 411 -41.75 -18.83 -7.41
C ASP A 411 -42.23 -17.40 -7.82
N GLU A 412 -43.53 -17.23 -8.04
CA GLU A 412 -44.11 -15.95 -8.49
C GLU A 412 -44.13 -14.89 -7.39
N ASP A 413 -44.06 -15.30 -6.12
CA ASP A 413 -44.11 -14.39 -4.96
C ASP A 413 -42.81 -13.59 -4.74
N ILE A 414 -41.74 -13.87 -5.50
CA ILE A 414 -40.44 -13.20 -5.36
C ILE A 414 -40.56 -11.75 -5.82
N THR A 415 -40.20 -10.78 -4.96
CA THR A 415 -40.29 -9.36 -5.28
C THR A 415 -38.97 -8.78 -5.81
N HIS A 416 -37.83 -9.17 -5.21
CA HIS A 416 -36.51 -8.65 -5.56
C HIS A 416 -35.53 -9.79 -5.86
N GLN A 417 -34.82 -9.68 -6.98
CA GLN A 417 -33.75 -10.61 -7.36
C GLN A 417 -32.40 -9.86 -7.35
N ILE A 418 -31.49 -10.33 -6.50
CA ILE A 418 -30.16 -9.73 -6.33
C ILE A 418 -29.21 -10.38 -7.33
N VAL A 419 -28.61 -9.55 -8.19
CA VAL A 419 -27.75 -9.99 -9.29
C VAL A 419 -26.53 -9.08 -9.38
N ASP A 420 -25.34 -9.66 -9.54
CA ASP A 420 -24.09 -8.92 -9.73
C ASP A 420 -23.41 -9.32 -11.05
N ARG A 421 -24.14 -9.12 -12.15
CA ARG A 421 -23.70 -9.41 -13.52
C ARG A 421 -23.85 -8.18 -14.42
N PRO A 422 -23.07 -8.07 -15.51
CA PRO A 422 -23.22 -6.96 -16.44
C PRO A 422 -24.53 -7.03 -17.23
N THR A 423 -25.05 -8.23 -17.49
CA THR A 423 -26.31 -8.46 -18.22
C THR A 423 -27.01 -9.70 -17.70
N GLN A 424 -28.34 -9.63 -17.56
CA GLN A 424 -29.19 -10.76 -17.17
C GLN A 424 -29.91 -11.32 -18.40
N SER A 425 -29.86 -12.64 -18.61
CA SER A 425 -30.45 -13.30 -19.80
C SER A 425 -31.94 -13.60 -19.66
N HIS A 426 -32.42 -13.88 -18.44
CA HIS A 426 -33.83 -14.13 -18.13
C HIS A 426 -34.32 -13.09 -17.13
N VAL A 427 -35.33 -12.31 -17.53
CA VAL A 427 -35.91 -11.22 -16.74
C VAL A 427 -37.40 -11.49 -16.59
N PHE A 428 -37.85 -11.65 -15.35
CA PHE A 428 -39.27 -11.69 -15.00
C PHE A 428 -39.77 -10.26 -14.79
N LEU A 429 -40.85 -9.88 -15.48
CA LEU A 429 -41.40 -8.52 -15.41
C LEU A 429 -41.99 -8.15 -14.03
N SER A 430 -42.34 -9.14 -13.21
CA SER A 430 -42.87 -8.95 -11.86
C SER A 430 -41.78 -8.64 -10.82
N ARG A 431 -40.49 -8.72 -11.17
CA ARG A 431 -39.37 -8.66 -10.23
C ARG A 431 -38.50 -7.43 -10.46
N HIS A 432 -37.97 -6.89 -9.37
CA HIS A 432 -36.91 -5.88 -9.42
C HIS A 432 -35.53 -6.54 -9.39
N TYR A 433 -34.73 -6.27 -10.43
CA TYR A 433 -33.35 -6.73 -10.55
C TYR A 433 -32.39 -5.65 -10.05
N VAL A 434 -31.80 -5.87 -8.88
CA VAL A 434 -30.96 -4.87 -8.21
C VAL A 434 -29.61 -5.44 -7.82
N GLN A 435 -28.59 -4.57 -7.82
CA GLN A 435 -27.26 -4.89 -7.33
C GLN A 435 -27.23 -5.01 -5.80
N PRO A 436 -26.33 -5.83 -5.22
CA PRO A 436 -26.28 -6.06 -3.78
C PRO A 436 -26.04 -4.79 -2.95
N GLN A 437 -25.40 -3.77 -3.52
CA GLN A 437 -25.13 -2.50 -2.84
C GLN A 437 -26.41 -1.82 -2.33
N TRP A 438 -27.53 -1.94 -3.06
CA TRP A 438 -28.81 -1.36 -2.68
C TRP A 438 -29.27 -1.78 -1.28
N ILE A 439 -29.03 -3.04 -0.89
CA ILE A 439 -29.40 -3.55 0.43
C ILE A 439 -28.63 -2.82 1.53
N PHE A 440 -27.32 -2.63 1.36
CA PHE A 440 -26.48 -1.98 2.36
C PHE A 440 -26.83 -0.50 2.54
N ASP A 441 -27.13 0.18 1.43
CA ASP A 441 -27.53 1.59 1.46
C ASP A 441 -28.93 1.75 2.08
N CYS A 442 -29.88 0.85 1.78
CA CYS A 442 -31.20 0.84 2.44
C CYS A 442 -31.10 0.63 3.95
N VAL A 443 -30.22 -0.28 4.39
CA VAL A 443 -29.99 -0.59 5.81
C VAL A 443 -29.41 0.61 6.56
N ASN A 444 -28.42 1.30 5.99
CA ASN A 444 -27.80 2.45 6.66
C ASN A 444 -28.72 3.68 6.74
N ILE A 445 -29.68 3.78 5.83
CA ILE A 445 -30.68 4.84 5.81
C ILE A 445 -31.93 4.45 6.61
N LEU A 446 -32.11 3.16 6.89
CA LEU A 446 -33.32 2.58 7.49
C LEU A 446 -34.59 2.85 6.67
N LYS A 447 -34.44 2.94 5.34
CA LYS A 447 -35.55 3.17 4.41
C LYS A 447 -35.29 2.49 3.07
N VAL A 448 -36.35 2.02 2.42
CA VAL A 448 -36.29 1.46 1.07
C VAL A 448 -36.07 2.59 0.06
N ILE A 449 -34.90 2.58 -0.58
CA ILE A 449 -34.46 3.58 -1.57
C ILE A 449 -34.99 3.19 -2.96
N PRO A 450 -35.26 4.13 -3.89
CA PRO A 450 -35.56 3.80 -5.28
C PRO A 450 -34.50 2.88 -5.92
N THR A 451 -34.96 1.97 -6.79
CA THR A 451 -34.10 0.94 -7.39
C THR A 451 -33.41 1.37 -8.69
N ASP A 452 -33.81 2.51 -9.28
CA ASP A 452 -33.39 2.98 -10.61
C ASP A 452 -31.86 3.14 -10.79
N ASP A 453 -31.18 3.60 -9.74
CA ASP A 453 -29.73 3.82 -9.74
C ASP A 453 -28.92 2.54 -9.49
N TYR A 454 -29.59 1.46 -9.07
CA TYR A 454 -28.98 0.19 -8.66
C TYR A 454 -29.34 -0.98 -9.60
N ILE A 455 -29.92 -0.69 -10.76
CA ILE A 455 -30.27 -1.70 -11.77
C ILE A 455 -29.00 -2.37 -12.30
N VAL A 456 -29.12 -3.68 -12.55
CA VAL A 456 -28.08 -4.52 -13.17
C VAL A 456 -27.53 -3.87 -14.46
N GLY A 457 -26.20 -3.74 -14.55
CA GLY A 457 -25.50 -3.14 -15.70
C GLY A 457 -25.29 -1.62 -15.62
N ARG A 458 -25.86 -0.93 -14.63
CA ARG A 458 -25.48 0.47 -14.32
C ARG A 458 -24.38 0.54 -13.28
N VAL A 459 -23.69 1.67 -13.25
CA VAL A 459 -22.69 1.99 -12.21
C VAL A 459 -23.44 2.51 -10.99
N PRO A 460 -23.37 1.82 -9.84
CA PRO A 460 -24.06 2.27 -8.63
C PRO A 460 -23.43 3.55 -8.08
N PRO A 461 -24.18 4.31 -7.27
CA PRO A 461 -23.66 5.50 -6.61
C PRO A 461 -22.54 5.14 -5.61
N PRO A 462 -21.72 6.11 -5.16
CA PRO A 462 -20.65 5.85 -4.21
C PRO A 462 -21.18 5.33 -2.86
N HIS A 463 -20.65 4.20 -2.38
CA HIS A 463 -21.00 3.65 -1.06
C HIS A 463 -20.35 4.47 0.06
N ILE A 464 -21.16 5.14 0.89
CA ILE A 464 -20.70 6.04 1.95
C ILE A 464 -20.62 5.31 3.29
N SER A 465 -19.55 5.58 4.05
CA SER A 465 -19.39 5.01 5.39
C SER A 465 -20.33 5.67 6.39
N PRO A 466 -21.17 4.90 7.11
CA PRO A 466 -22.08 5.42 8.11
C PRO A 466 -21.37 5.67 9.47
N PHE A 467 -20.05 5.50 9.53
CA PHE A 467 -19.22 5.65 10.74
C PHE A 467 -18.44 6.96 10.80
N VAL A 468 -18.50 7.79 9.75
CA VAL A 468 -17.80 9.09 9.66
C VAL A 468 -18.76 10.20 10.10
N ASP A 469 -18.29 11.06 11.02
CA ASP A 469 -19.02 12.28 11.43
C ASP A 469 -18.67 13.41 10.42
N ASN A 470 -19.49 13.59 9.39
CA ASN A 470 -19.25 14.59 8.33
C ASN A 470 -19.10 16.03 8.86
N ASP A 471 -19.76 16.35 9.98
CA ASP A 471 -19.69 17.67 10.63
C ASP A 471 -18.30 18.03 11.20
N LYS A 472 -17.48 17.03 11.52
CA LYS A 472 -16.11 17.25 12.05
C LYS A 472 -15.06 17.33 10.95
N GLU A 473 -15.35 16.78 9.76
CA GLU A 473 -14.41 16.72 8.64
C GLU A 473 -14.58 17.89 7.64
N GLY A 474 -15.69 18.63 7.71
CA GLY A 474 -15.85 19.92 7.00
C GLY A 474 -16.10 19.81 5.49
N HIS A 475 -16.33 18.61 4.95
CA HIS A 475 -16.75 18.39 3.57
C HIS A 475 -17.85 17.33 3.52
N ILE A 476 -19.05 17.71 3.04
CA ILE A 476 -20.18 16.80 2.87
C ILE A 476 -20.26 16.44 1.37
N PRO A 477 -20.05 15.17 0.98
CA PRO A 477 -20.18 14.75 -0.42
C PRO A 477 -21.61 14.98 -0.93
N ASP A 478 -21.77 15.40 -2.20
CA ASP A 478 -23.09 15.70 -2.81
C ASP A 478 -24.09 14.54 -2.67
N TYR A 479 -23.62 13.28 -2.73
CA TYR A 479 -24.48 12.11 -2.55
C TYR A 479 -24.99 11.98 -1.11
N ALA A 480 -24.21 12.38 -0.10
CA ALA A 480 -24.66 12.39 1.29
C ALA A 480 -25.83 13.36 1.50
N VAL A 481 -25.84 14.50 0.79
CA VAL A 481 -26.94 15.47 0.80
C VAL A 481 -28.22 14.89 0.19
N THR A 482 -28.11 14.15 -0.92
CA THR A 482 -29.27 13.42 -1.48
C THR A 482 -29.81 12.34 -0.55
N LEU A 483 -28.93 11.62 0.16
CA LEU A 483 -29.32 10.62 1.15
C LEU A 483 -29.98 11.25 2.39
N GLU A 484 -29.50 12.41 2.83
CA GLU A 484 -30.14 13.21 3.88
C GLU A 484 -31.50 13.73 3.42
N GLY A 485 -31.64 14.14 2.16
CA GLY A 485 -32.93 14.49 1.55
C GLY A 485 -33.96 13.34 1.61
N TYR A 486 -33.54 12.09 1.37
CA TYR A 486 -34.40 10.92 1.53
C TYR A 486 -34.81 10.64 2.99
N LYS A 487 -33.94 10.98 3.96
CA LYS A 487 -34.25 10.94 5.40
C LYS A 487 -35.24 12.03 5.80
N SER A 488 -35.01 13.28 5.37
CA SER A 488 -35.86 14.44 5.70
C SER A 488 -37.24 14.38 5.05
N ALA A 489 -37.36 13.84 3.83
CA ALA A 489 -38.65 13.67 3.14
C ALA A 489 -39.62 12.70 3.85
N GLY A 490 -39.17 11.95 4.87
CA GLY A 490 -40.01 11.10 5.71
C GLY A 490 -40.64 11.82 6.91
N GLN A 491 -40.16 13.01 7.30
CA GLN A 491 -40.63 13.76 8.47
C GLN A 491 -41.39 15.02 8.04
N ASN A 492 -42.68 14.89 7.67
CA ASN A 492 -43.53 16.06 7.50
C ASN A 492 -43.99 16.60 8.87
N GLN A 493 -43.20 17.47 9.46
CA GLN A 493 -43.67 18.57 10.32
C GLN A 493 -42.93 19.86 9.93
N VAL A 494 -43.67 20.76 9.28
CA VAL A 494 -43.27 22.15 9.08
C VAL A 494 -43.15 22.81 10.45
N MET A 495 -41.97 23.34 10.78
CA MET A 495 -41.77 24.30 11.88
C MET A 495 -40.84 25.43 11.40
N PRO A 496 -41.00 26.64 11.96
CA PRO A 496 -41.00 27.88 11.22
C PRO A 496 -39.72 28.69 11.47
N LEU A 497 -39.35 29.58 10.54
CA LEU A 497 -38.45 30.67 10.88
C LEU A 497 -39.21 31.78 11.64
N PRO A 498 -38.60 32.42 12.66
CA PRO A 498 -39.27 33.41 13.50
C PRO A 498 -39.45 34.74 12.76
N GLY A 499 -40.70 35.23 12.70
CA GLY A 499 -41.03 36.59 12.26
C GLY A 499 -42.38 36.69 11.56
N LEU A 500 -43.46 36.78 12.35
CA LEU A 500 -44.86 36.90 11.90
C LEU A 500 -45.14 38.12 11.00
N GLY A 501 -46.09 37.93 10.06
CA GLY A 501 -46.93 38.99 9.50
C GLY A 501 -47.58 38.60 8.17
N ASP A 502 -48.66 37.83 8.22
CA ASP A 502 -49.57 37.56 7.09
C ASP A 502 -50.21 38.86 6.59
N GLU A 503 -50.09 39.16 5.29
CA GLU A 503 -51.07 39.86 4.44
C GLU A 503 -50.44 40.04 3.05
N ASP A 504 -50.66 39.06 2.15
CA ASP A 504 -50.83 39.23 0.69
C ASP A 504 -50.68 37.88 -0.05
N LEU A 505 -51.70 37.04 0.12
CA LEU A 505 -51.92 35.84 -0.68
C LEU A 505 -52.38 36.27 -2.09
N GLY A 506 -51.44 36.53 -3.01
CA GLY A 506 -51.80 36.84 -4.39
C GLY A 506 -50.69 37.03 -5.42
N ASN A 507 -49.50 37.52 -5.04
CA ASN A 507 -48.52 37.97 -6.05
C ASN A 507 -47.24 37.13 -6.21
N SER A 508 -46.95 36.15 -5.36
CA SER A 508 -45.63 35.48 -5.35
C SER A 508 -45.51 34.20 -6.20
N ILE A 509 -46.50 33.86 -7.05
CA ILE A 509 -46.39 32.73 -7.99
C ILE A 509 -45.76 33.16 -9.34
N VAL A 510 -45.70 34.47 -9.61
CA VAL A 510 -45.26 34.98 -10.92
C VAL A 510 -43.76 35.27 -10.95
N GLU A 511 -43.12 35.67 -9.84
CA GLU A 511 -41.69 36.00 -9.81
C GLU A 511 -40.76 34.77 -9.74
N ALA A 512 -41.13 33.68 -9.05
CA ALA A 512 -40.30 32.46 -9.01
C ALA A 512 -40.24 31.69 -10.35
N LYS A 513 -41.22 31.91 -11.24
CA LYS A 513 -41.21 31.35 -12.61
C LYS A 513 -40.44 32.22 -13.60
N SER A 514 -40.34 33.54 -13.38
CA SER A 514 -39.56 34.40 -14.28
C SER A 514 -38.05 34.20 -14.07
N GLU A 515 -37.60 34.05 -12.83
CA GLU A 515 -36.16 33.86 -12.53
C GLU A 515 -35.60 32.52 -13.04
N HIS A 516 -36.40 31.44 -12.97
CA HIS A 516 -36.00 30.14 -13.53
C HIS A 516 -35.96 30.13 -15.07
N ASN A 517 -36.85 30.89 -15.73
CA ASN A 517 -36.87 31.02 -17.19
C ASN A 517 -35.75 31.94 -17.70
N GLU A 518 -35.43 33.02 -16.97
CA GLU A 518 -34.31 33.90 -17.32
C GLU A 518 -32.94 33.21 -17.17
N PHE A 519 -32.78 32.36 -16.14
CA PHE A 519 -31.56 31.57 -15.98
C PHE A 519 -31.40 30.52 -17.08
N ALA A 520 -32.50 29.87 -17.49
CA ALA A 520 -32.50 28.91 -18.60
C ALA A 520 -32.27 29.59 -19.96
N GLN A 521 -32.78 30.81 -20.16
CA GLN A 521 -32.50 31.61 -21.37
C GLN A 521 -31.05 32.05 -21.43
N LYS A 522 -30.49 32.58 -20.33
CA LYS A 522 -29.07 32.97 -20.26
C LYS A 522 -28.15 31.78 -20.51
N LYS A 523 -28.47 30.59 -19.99
CA LYS A 523 -27.71 29.37 -20.26
C LYS A 523 -27.73 28.98 -21.75
N ARG A 524 -28.89 29.06 -22.40
CA ARG A 524 -29.03 28.78 -23.85
C ARG A 524 -28.33 29.82 -24.72
N GLU A 525 -28.33 31.09 -24.32
CA GLU A 525 -27.59 32.15 -25.01
C GLU A 525 -26.08 31.96 -24.88
N LEU A 526 -25.59 31.57 -23.70
CA LEU A 526 -24.18 31.27 -23.45
C LEU A 526 -23.71 30.03 -24.23
N GLU A 527 -24.52 28.98 -24.28
CA GLU A 527 -24.25 27.78 -25.12
C GLU A 527 -24.27 28.09 -26.62
N MET A 528 -25.14 29.00 -27.08
CA MET A 528 -25.13 29.46 -28.48
C MET A 528 -23.94 30.36 -28.79
N GLN A 529 -23.50 31.18 -27.84
CA GLN A 529 -22.29 32.01 -27.97
C GLN A 529 -21.02 31.17 -27.97
N GLU A 530 -20.94 30.13 -27.14
CA GLU A 530 -19.82 29.18 -27.14
C GLU A 530 -19.77 28.37 -28.44
N LYS A 531 -20.93 27.95 -28.97
CA LYS A 531 -20.98 27.27 -30.28
C LYS A 531 -20.57 28.21 -31.41
N LYS A 532 -21.04 29.46 -31.41
CA LYS A 532 -20.61 30.48 -32.38
C LYS A 532 -19.12 30.78 -32.28
N TYR A 533 -18.58 30.88 -31.07
CA TYR A 533 -17.16 31.10 -30.82
C TYR A 533 -16.34 29.91 -31.27
N HIS A 534 -16.81 28.68 -31.05
CA HIS A 534 -16.18 27.46 -31.56
C HIS A 534 -16.25 27.33 -33.08
N GLU A 535 -17.34 27.76 -33.71
CA GLU A 535 -17.48 27.81 -35.17
C GLU A 535 -16.62 28.94 -35.78
N GLU A 536 -16.52 30.11 -35.15
CA GLU A 536 -15.62 31.19 -35.53
C GLU A 536 -14.15 30.77 -35.38
N LEU A 537 -13.78 30.09 -34.30
CA LEU A 537 -12.43 29.54 -34.12
C LEU A 537 -12.11 28.49 -35.18
N LYS A 538 -13.08 27.65 -35.54
CA LYS A 538 -12.93 26.67 -36.61
C LYS A 538 -12.72 27.34 -37.97
N MET A 539 -13.49 28.39 -38.27
CA MET A 539 -13.37 29.14 -39.52
C MET A 539 -12.13 30.05 -39.57
N GLU A 540 -11.58 30.48 -38.42
CA GLU A 540 -10.28 31.15 -38.31
C GLU A 540 -9.11 30.18 -38.53
N ILE A 541 -9.22 28.96 -38.00
CA ILE A 541 -8.21 27.90 -38.22
C ILE A 541 -8.21 27.42 -39.68
N GLU A 542 -9.37 27.45 -40.35
CA GLU A 542 -9.51 27.10 -41.78
C GLU A 542 -9.22 28.27 -42.75
N GLY A 543 -9.02 29.50 -42.25
CA GLY A 543 -8.44 30.60 -43.01
C GLY A 543 -9.34 31.33 -44.02
N THR A 544 -10.67 31.35 -43.83
CA THR A 544 -11.60 32.08 -44.72
C THR A 544 -12.23 33.31 -44.06
N THR A 545 -12.20 34.46 -44.73
CA THR A 545 -12.91 35.69 -44.34
C THR A 545 -14.32 35.74 -44.93
N PHE A 546 -15.28 36.23 -44.15
CA PHE A 546 -16.72 36.19 -44.47
C PHE A 546 -17.11 37.24 -45.53
N SER A 547 -17.34 36.81 -46.78
CA SER A 547 -18.41 37.38 -47.61
C SER A 547 -18.88 36.40 -48.70
N ASN A 548 -20.21 36.24 -48.76
CA ASN A 548 -21.05 35.62 -49.79
C ASN A 548 -21.28 34.09 -49.73
N LEU A 549 -22.44 33.75 -49.17
CA LEU A 549 -23.22 32.55 -49.51
C LEU A 549 -23.68 32.60 -50.98
N SER A 550 -23.32 31.61 -51.78
CA SER A 550 -24.22 30.82 -52.66
C SER A 550 -23.48 30.11 -53.80
N ASN A 551 -24.01 28.93 -54.15
CA ASN A 551 -23.79 28.11 -55.35
C ASN A 551 -22.67 27.04 -55.38
N LYS A 552 -23.10 25.84 -54.97
CA LYS A 552 -23.22 24.60 -55.78
C LYS A 552 -22.03 24.09 -56.62
N LYS A 553 -21.72 22.81 -56.31
CA LYS A 553 -21.62 21.62 -57.19
C LYS A 553 -20.27 21.25 -57.85
N ALA A 554 -19.88 20.01 -57.53
CA ALA A 554 -19.54 18.88 -58.41
C ALA A 554 -18.11 18.72 -58.99
N ASP A 555 -17.48 17.62 -58.52
CA ASP A 555 -16.92 16.47 -59.25
C ASP A 555 -15.77 16.61 -60.29
N SER A 556 -14.63 16.02 -59.87
CA SER A 556 -13.91 14.87 -60.48
C SER A 556 -12.98 15.00 -61.71
N ALA A 557 -11.74 14.51 -61.48
CA ALA A 557 -10.98 13.48 -62.23
C ALA A 557 -9.75 13.84 -63.12
N ALA A 558 -8.65 13.08 -62.85
CA ALA A 558 -7.59 12.54 -63.74
C ALA A 558 -6.51 13.53 -64.30
N ASP A 559 -5.23 13.22 -64.55
CA ASP A 559 -4.31 12.09 -64.33
C ASP A 559 -2.88 12.50 -64.79
N VAL A 560 -1.83 11.81 -64.28
CA VAL A 560 -0.52 11.43 -64.92
C VAL A 560 0.71 12.39 -64.98
N ALA A 561 1.79 11.87 -64.33
CA ALA A 561 3.25 11.83 -64.61
C ALA A 561 4.15 13.09 -64.65
N ASP A 562 4.93 13.21 -63.57
CA ASP A 562 6.40 13.16 -63.43
C ASP A 562 7.40 13.84 -64.40
N GLU A 563 8.40 14.42 -63.71
CA GLU A 563 9.74 14.88 -64.14
C GLU A 563 9.87 16.26 -64.81
N ASP A 564 9.70 17.35 -64.03
CA ASP A 564 10.46 18.62 -64.18
C ASP A 564 10.27 19.63 -63.01
N GLU A 565 10.19 19.17 -61.76
CA GLU A 565 9.68 19.97 -60.62
C GLU A 565 10.72 20.35 -59.54
N LYS A 566 12.00 20.52 -59.88
CA LYS A 566 13.02 21.02 -58.93
C LYS A 566 13.60 22.40 -59.22
N ALA A 567 13.39 22.93 -60.43
CA ALA A 567 13.81 24.29 -60.78
C ALA A 567 12.66 25.32 -60.69
N ALA A 568 11.40 24.87 -60.67
CA ALA A 568 10.23 25.74 -60.54
C ALA A 568 9.93 26.13 -59.07
N ILE A 569 10.31 25.28 -58.10
CA ILE A 569 10.00 25.47 -56.67
C ILE A 569 10.77 26.66 -56.07
N GLU A 570 12.03 26.87 -56.45
CA GLU A 570 12.86 27.98 -55.93
C GLU A 570 12.43 29.35 -56.46
N GLN A 571 11.81 29.39 -57.65
CA GLN A 571 11.27 30.60 -58.24
C GLN A 571 9.86 30.90 -57.68
N ALA A 572 9.05 29.87 -57.44
CA ALA A 572 7.73 29.99 -56.81
C ALA A 572 7.79 30.45 -55.34
N GLU A 573 8.83 30.06 -54.57
CA GLU A 573 9.01 30.52 -53.18
C GLU A 573 9.31 32.02 -53.08
N LYS A 574 10.08 32.59 -54.02
CA LYS A 574 10.37 34.03 -54.04
C LYS A 574 9.16 34.86 -54.45
N ASP A 575 8.39 34.37 -55.42
CA ASP A 575 7.18 35.05 -55.88
C ASP A 575 6.05 34.96 -54.84
N ALA A 576 5.96 33.86 -54.08
CA ALA A 576 5.04 33.71 -52.95
C ALA A 576 5.36 34.65 -51.76
N ASP A 577 6.65 34.85 -51.45
CA ASP A 577 7.10 35.75 -50.38
C ASP A 577 6.80 37.23 -50.69
N ASP A 578 6.81 37.62 -51.96
CA ASP A 578 6.48 38.99 -52.39
C ASP A 578 4.97 39.23 -52.49
N ILE A 579 4.18 38.21 -52.84
CA ILE A 579 2.71 38.25 -52.74
C ILE A 579 2.29 38.36 -51.26
N ALA A 580 2.90 37.61 -50.35
CA ALA A 580 2.61 37.66 -48.92
C ALA A 580 2.90 39.03 -48.26
N LYS A 581 3.91 39.77 -48.75
CA LYS A 581 4.20 41.16 -48.30
C LYS A 581 3.15 42.18 -48.72
N SER A 582 2.37 41.89 -49.77
CA SER A 582 1.35 42.81 -50.31
C SER A 582 0.01 42.74 -49.55
N VAL A 583 -0.23 41.68 -48.75
CA VAL A 583 -1.51 41.41 -48.07
C VAL A 583 -1.52 41.87 -46.59
N VAL A 584 -0.42 42.44 -46.07
CA VAL A 584 -0.29 42.81 -44.64
C VAL A 584 -0.51 44.31 -44.40
N SER A 585 -1.38 44.66 -43.45
CA SER A 585 -1.69 46.06 -43.11
C SER A 585 -0.48 46.85 -42.59
N ARG A 586 -0.40 48.15 -42.96
CA ARG A 586 0.76 49.03 -42.72
C ARG A 586 1.28 49.05 -41.27
N ARG A 587 0.42 48.79 -40.27
CA ARG A 587 0.78 48.77 -38.83
C ARG A 587 1.53 47.51 -38.40
N LYS A 588 1.32 46.35 -39.05
CA LYS A 588 2.02 45.09 -38.72
C LYS A 588 3.39 44.94 -39.39
N ARG A 589 3.67 45.71 -40.45
CA ARG A 589 4.94 45.67 -41.19
C ARG A 589 6.12 46.19 -40.36
N GLY A 590 5.93 47.29 -39.62
CA GLY A 590 6.99 47.87 -38.77
C GLY A 590 7.41 46.96 -37.61
N LEU A 591 6.48 46.16 -37.06
CA LEU A 591 6.79 45.21 -35.98
C LEU A 591 7.63 44.04 -36.50
N MET A 592 7.29 43.51 -37.69
CA MET A 592 8.03 42.43 -38.33
C MET A 592 9.43 42.87 -38.79
N GLU A 593 9.56 44.11 -39.25
CA GLU A 593 10.84 44.72 -39.64
C GLU A 593 11.75 44.95 -38.42
N ALA A 594 11.20 45.44 -37.30
CA ALA A 594 11.92 45.53 -36.03
C ALA A 594 12.38 44.15 -35.51
N MET A 595 11.55 43.12 -35.70
CA MET A 595 11.88 41.74 -35.32
C MET A 595 12.99 41.14 -36.19
N LYS A 596 13.00 41.45 -37.51
CA LYS A 596 14.09 41.09 -38.43
C LYS A 596 15.41 41.75 -38.06
N ILE A 597 15.40 43.06 -37.81
CA ILE A 597 16.60 43.81 -37.38
C ILE A 597 17.15 43.26 -36.05
N SER A 598 16.27 42.87 -35.12
CA SER A 598 16.67 42.23 -33.85
C SER A 598 17.29 40.86 -34.07
N ASN A 599 16.73 40.05 -34.98
CA ASN A 599 17.27 38.73 -35.32
C ASN A 599 18.62 38.81 -36.05
N ASP A 600 18.81 39.79 -36.94
CA ASP A 600 20.08 39.99 -37.64
C ASP A 600 21.19 40.50 -36.71
N ARG A 601 20.83 41.33 -35.71
CA ARG A 601 21.75 41.70 -34.61
C ARG A 601 22.13 40.50 -33.74
N LYS A 602 21.21 39.57 -33.49
CA LYS A 602 21.52 38.33 -32.77
C LYS A 602 22.44 37.42 -33.58
N LYS A 603 22.18 37.25 -34.89
CA LYS A 603 23.01 36.44 -35.79
C LYS A 603 24.44 36.98 -35.88
N SER A 604 24.61 38.29 -36.11
CA SER A 604 25.94 38.92 -36.17
C SER A 604 26.73 38.80 -34.87
N LYS A 605 26.07 38.87 -33.70
CA LYS A 605 26.72 38.67 -32.39
C LYS A 605 27.18 37.22 -32.17
N VAL A 606 26.42 36.26 -32.68
CA VAL A 606 26.78 34.83 -32.64
C VAL A 606 27.97 34.54 -33.57
N GLU A 607 28.00 35.15 -34.76
CA GLU A 607 29.13 35.07 -35.70
C GLU A 607 30.43 35.57 -35.07
N LEU A 608 30.37 36.72 -34.39
CA LEU A 608 31.51 37.32 -33.69
C LEU A 608 32.04 36.42 -32.55
N LEU A 609 31.15 35.75 -31.83
CA LEU A 609 31.51 34.80 -30.77
C LEU A 609 32.17 33.53 -31.34
N LYS A 610 31.70 33.03 -32.49
CA LYS A 610 32.35 31.92 -33.19
C LYS A 610 33.77 32.27 -33.63
N GLN A 611 33.98 33.48 -34.15
CA GLN A 611 35.32 33.95 -34.52
C GLN A 611 36.27 34.06 -33.31
N ARG A 612 35.78 34.59 -32.18
CA ARG A 612 36.55 34.66 -30.92
C ARG A 612 36.92 33.28 -30.36
N LYS A 613 36.00 32.32 -30.45
CA LYS A 613 36.24 30.94 -30.02
C LYS A 613 37.35 30.28 -30.85
N LYS A 614 37.31 30.46 -32.18
CA LYS A 614 38.32 29.91 -33.10
C LYS A 614 39.71 30.52 -32.85
N ALA A 615 39.78 31.80 -32.50
CA ALA A 615 41.03 32.46 -32.11
C ALA A 615 41.58 31.93 -30.77
N ALA A 616 40.72 31.70 -29.77
CA ALA A 616 41.13 31.16 -28.47
C ALA A 616 41.64 29.71 -28.56
N GLU A 617 41.00 28.87 -29.38
CA GLU A 617 41.42 27.48 -29.63
C GLU A 617 42.80 27.39 -30.28
N SER A 618 43.12 28.31 -31.20
CA SER A 618 44.44 28.38 -31.83
C SER A 618 45.56 28.77 -30.85
N SER A 619 45.28 29.71 -29.93
CA SER A 619 46.24 30.14 -28.89
C SER A 619 46.46 29.10 -27.80
N ALA A 620 45.46 28.29 -27.47
CA ALA A 620 45.56 27.21 -26.48
C ALA A 620 46.43 26.04 -26.99
N SER A 621 46.31 25.70 -28.28
CA SER A 621 47.14 24.65 -28.90
C SER A 621 48.64 25.02 -28.98
N ALA A 622 48.97 26.30 -29.09
CA ALA A 622 50.35 26.77 -29.11
C ALA A 622 51.02 26.71 -27.73
N LYS A 623 50.28 26.98 -26.65
CA LYS A 623 50.79 26.92 -25.25
C LYS A 623 51.03 25.49 -24.76
N LEU A 624 50.22 24.53 -25.20
CA LEU A 624 50.30 23.13 -24.79
C LEU A 624 51.53 22.39 -25.34
N ARG A 625 52.18 22.90 -26.39
CA ARG A 625 53.43 22.33 -26.93
C ARG A 625 54.69 22.73 -26.16
N MET A 626 54.64 23.79 -25.35
CA MET A 626 55.83 24.28 -24.62
C MET A 626 56.00 23.68 -23.21
N VAL A 627 54.98 23.03 -22.65
CA VAL A 627 54.98 22.59 -21.24
C VAL A 627 55.33 21.10 -21.07
N PHE A 628 55.60 20.38 -22.17
CA PHE A 628 55.84 18.93 -22.14
C PHE A 628 57.29 18.50 -21.78
N ASP A 629 58.21 19.44 -21.51
CA ASP A 629 59.65 19.14 -21.41
C ASP A 629 60.31 19.26 -20.01
N GLU A 630 59.60 19.55 -18.90
CA GLU A 630 60.26 19.70 -17.58
C GLU A 630 59.54 19.01 -16.39
N LEU A 631 59.99 17.78 -16.06
CA LEU A 631 60.29 17.17 -14.72
C LEU A 631 59.23 17.17 -13.56
N PRO A 632 59.46 16.49 -12.40
CA PRO A 632 59.70 15.05 -12.16
C PRO A 632 58.82 14.44 -11.02
N HIS A 633 58.94 13.12 -10.80
CA HIS A 633 58.22 12.25 -9.85
C HIS A 633 58.36 12.59 -8.33
N SER A 634 57.26 12.45 -7.57
CA SER A 634 57.29 12.24 -6.10
C SER A 634 56.19 11.27 -5.59
N SER A 635 56.66 10.15 -5.00
CA SER A 635 56.11 9.16 -4.02
C SER A 635 54.58 8.92 -3.82
N PRO A 636 54.12 7.64 -3.79
CA PRO A 636 52.71 7.29 -3.61
C PRO A 636 52.31 7.08 -2.13
N VAL A 637 51.18 7.68 -1.73
CA VAL A 637 50.49 7.41 -0.46
C VAL A 637 49.72 6.09 -0.56
N LYS A 638 49.89 5.22 0.45
CA LYS A 638 49.30 3.87 0.56
C LYS A 638 47.76 3.90 0.53
N ARG A 639 47.14 3.55 -0.60
CA ARG A 639 45.71 3.18 -0.69
C ARG A 639 45.57 1.67 -0.46
N HIS A 640 44.78 1.26 0.53
CA HIS A 640 44.39 -0.14 0.71
C HIS A 640 43.36 -0.56 -0.36
N PRO A 641 43.65 -1.54 -1.24
CA PRO A 641 42.68 -2.01 -2.22
C PRO A 641 41.78 -3.08 -1.55
N LYS A 642 40.61 -2.68 -1.05
CA LYS A 642 39.59 -3.66 -0.62
C LYS A 642 38.55 -3.81 -1.73
N LEU A 643 38.74 -4.85 -2.54
CA LEU A 643 37.96 -5.25 -3.72
C LEU A 643 36.44 -5.15 -3.50
N LEU A 644 35.78 -4.39 -4.39
CA LEU A 644 34.33 -4.34 -4.56
C LEU A 644 33.95 -5.42 -5.60
N ASN A 645 33.16 -6.41 -5.19
CA ASN A 645 32.97 -7.63 -5.98
C ASN A 645 31.82 -7.51 -6.99
N ALA A 646 30.74 -6.79 -6.65
CA ALA A 646 29.64 -6.55 -7.58
C ALA A 646 28.99 -5.16 -7.43
N VAL A 647 28.57 -4.56 -8.56
CA VAL A 647 27.74 -3.34 -8.59
C VAL A 647 26.43 -3.65 -9.31
N ALA A 648 25.30 -3.39 -8.66
CA ALA A 648 23.98 -3.69 -9.19
C ALA A 648 23.17 -2.42 -9.45
N GLY A 649 22.65 -2.25 -10.66
CA GLY A 649 21.82 -1.10 -11.05
C GLY A 649 20.33 -1.44 -11.10
N SER A 650 19.48 -0.46 -10.77
CA SER A 650 18.02 -0.49 -10.99
C SER A 650 17.58 0.65 -11.92
N GLY A 651 16.50 0.45 -12.68
CA GLY A 651 15.95 1.45 -13.62
C GLY A 651 16.14 1.09 -15.09
N GLY A 652 16.02 2.07 -15.99
CA GLY A 652 16.19 1.86 -17.43
C GLY A 652 17.26 2.77 -18.05
N ALA A 653 17.32 2.80 -19.38
CA ALA A 653 18.25 3.67 -20.13
C ALA A 653 17.93 5.18 -20.04
N ASN A 654 17.02 5.59 -19.15
CA ASN A 654 16.71 6.99 -18.84
C ASN A 654 17.72 7.62 -17.87
N ALA A 655 18.49 6.79 -17.15
CA ALA A 655 19.62 7.25 -16.34
C ALA A 655 20.78 7.75 -17.24
N GLY A 656 21.69 8.52 -16.65
CA GLY A 656 22.81 9.15 -17.35
C GLY A 656 23.95 9.48 -16.41
N HIS A 657 24.65 8.46 -15.94
CA HIS A 657 25.75 8.59 -14.99
C HIS A 657 27.03 8.96 -15.72
N THR A 658 27.54 10.15 -15.42
CA THR A 658 28.80 10.64 -15.99
C THR A 658 29.91 10.39 -14.98
N ILE A 659 30.94 9.66 -15.41
CA ILE A 659 32.11 9.35 -14.61
C ILE A 659 33.38 9.70 -15.38
N TYR A 660 34.45 9.99 -14.65
CA TYR A 660 35.76 10.26 -15.22
C TYR A 660 36.74 9.21 -14.73
N ASN A 661 37.54 8.64 -15.63
CA ASN A 661 38.62 7.74 -15.22
C ASN A 661 39.80 8.54 -14.61
N SER A 662 40.84 7.83 -14.19
CA SER A 662 42.04 8.47 -13.62
C SER A 662 42.81 9.37 -14.60
N GLU A 663 42.60 9.20 -15.90
CA GLU A 663 43.19 10.04 -16.97
C GLU A 663 42.30 11.25 -17.31
N GLY A 664 41.15 11.41 -16.66
CA GLY A 664 40.18 12.47 -16.95
C GLY A 664 39.30 12.20 -18.18
N LYS A 665 39.33 10.99 -18.75
CA LYS A 665 38.43 10.59 -19.84
C LYS A 665 37.00 10.44 -19.31
N LYS A 666 36.08 11.15 -19.97
CA LYS A 666 34.65 11.15 -19.66
C LYS A 666 33.96 9.90 -20.21
N PHE A 667 33.22 9.21 -19.36
CA PHE A 667 32.31 8.13 -19.73
C PHE A 667 30.89 8.51 -19.33
N SER A 668 29.92 8.25 -20.20
CA SER A 668 28.50 8.45 -19.93
C SER A 668 27.81 7.11 -20.03
N LEU A 669 27.38 6.60 -18.88
CA LEU A 669 26.72 5.31 -18.72
C LEU A 669 25.22 5.51 -18.57
N HIS A 670 24.47 4.55 -19.08
CA HIS A 670 23.02 4.54 -19.07
C HIS A 670 22.50 3.30 -18.34
N LEU A 671 22.65 2.12 -18.96
CA LEU A 671 22.17 0.86 -18.38
C LEU A 671 23.28 0.11 -17.65
N VAL A 672 24.52 0.27 -18.12
CA VAL A 672 25.69 -0.41 -17.52
C VAL A 672 26.04 0.28 -16.20
N PRO A 673 26.12 -0.46 -15.09
CA PRO A 673 26.50 0.12 -13.80
C PRO A 673 27.87 0.81 -13.83
N SER A 674 28.00 1.90 -13.06
CA SER A 674 29.19 2.77 -12.98
C SER A 674 30.47 2.05 -12.54
N GLY A 675 30.32 0.89 -11.89
CA GLY A 675 31.43 0.01 -11.50
C GLY A 675 32.22 -0.59 -12.68
N ILE A 676 31.73 -0.50 -13.92
CA ILE A 676 32.36 -1.16 -15.09
C ILE A 676 33.79 -0.71 -15.37
N LEU A 677 34.19 0.48 -14.91
CA LEU A 677 35.57 0.95 -15.04
C LEU A 677 36.56 0.24 -14.09
N ASN A 678 36.09 -0.50 -13.08
CA ASN A 678 36.95 -1.29 -12.21
C ASN A 678 37.00 -2.74 -12.69
N GLU A 679 38.14 -3.18 -13.23
CA GLU A 679 38.30 -4.50 -13.88
C GLU A 679 37.83 -5.69 -13.03
N ASN A 680 38.06 -5.63 -11.72
CA ASN A 680 37.73 -6.70 -10.77
C ASN A 680 36.26 -6.70 -10.28
N THR A 681 35.39 -5.89 -10.88
CA THR A 681 33.99 -5.74 -10.46
C THR A 681 33.06 -6.38 -11.47
N GLN A 682 32.09 -7.17 -10.99
CA GLN A 682 30.98 -7.69 -11.79
C GLN A 682 29.79 -6.71 -11.74
N CYS A 683 29.33 -6.28 -12.90
CA CYS A 683 28.17 -5.42 -13.06
C CYS A 683 26.91 -6.26 -13.25
N VAL A 684 25.86 -5.95 -12.48
CA VAL A 684 24.58 -6.67 -12.53
C VAL A 684 23.46 -5.72 -12.91
N ILE A 685 22.67 -6.09 -13.92
CA ILE A 685 21.43 -5.41 -14.29
C ILE A 685 20.29 -6.23 -13.70
N GLY A 686 19.64 -5.67 -12.67
CA GLY A 686 18.61 -6.34 -11.88
C GLY A 686 17.30 -6.62 -12.61
N ASN A 687 16.45 -7.47 -12.03
CA ASN A 687 15.11 -7.77 -12.55
C ASN A 687 14.14 -6.57 -12.48
N GLY A 688 14.45 -5.56 -11.67
CA GLY A 688 13.72 -4.29 -11.62
C GLY A 688 13.95 -3.41 -12.83
N ALA A 689 15.01 -3.68 -13.61
CA ALA A 689 15.38 -2.87 -14.76
C ALA A 689 14.51 -3.15 -16.00
N VAL A 690 14.47 -2.16 -16.89
CA VAL A 690 13.88 -2.28 -18.23
C VAL A 690 14.98 -2.11 -19.28
N VAL A 691 15.23 -3.17 -20.05
CA VAL A 691 16.41 -3.28 -20.90
C VAL A 691 16.05 -3.00 -22.35
N HIS A 692 16.60 -1.92 -22.90
CA HIS A 692 16.55 -1.64 -24.33
C HIS A 692 17.78 -2.24 -25.02
N LEU A 693 17.61 -3.38 -25.69
CA LEU A 693 18.74 -4.13 -26.26
C LEU A 693 19.55 -3.34 -27.31
N PRO A 694 18.94 -2.60 -28.26
CA PRO A 694 19.71 -1.81 -29.22
C PRO A 694 20.59 -0.76 -28.52
N GLY A 695 20.05 -0.06 -27.52
CA GLY A 695 20.79 0.94 -26.74
C GLY A 695 21.89 0.30 -25.88
N PHE A 696 21.58 -0.83 -25.24
CA PHE A 696 22.53 -1.59 -24.43
C PHE A 696 23.75 -2.06 -25.22
N PHE A 697 23.54 -2.64 -26.41
CA PHE A 697 24.67 -3.07 -27.24
C PHE A 697 25.49 -1.90 -27.79
N LYS A 698 24.84 -0.79 -28.15
CA LYS A 698 25.55 0.43 -28.53
C LYS A 698 26.41 0.98 -27.38
N GLU A 699 25.93 0.87 -26.15
CA GLU A 699 26.68 1.24 -24.95
C GLU A 699 27.90 0.31 -24.73
N ILE A 700 27.73 -1.01 -24.89
CA ILE A 700 28.83 -1.98 -24.82
C ILE A 700 29.88 -1.72 -25.91
N ASP A 701 29.46 -1.54 -27.17
CA ASP A 701 30.37 -1.27 -28.30
C ASP A 701 31.16 0.04 -28.07
N GLY A 702 30.49 1.05 -27.51
CA GLY A 702 31.10 2.30 -27.06
C GLY A 702 32.12 2.12 -25.94
N LEU A 703 31.88 1.21 -24.99
CA LEU A 703 32.80 0.91 -23.89
C LEU A 703 34.03 0.13 -24.37
N GLU A 704 33.82 -0.91 -25.17
CA GLU A 704 34.90 -1.77 -25.69
C GLU A 704 35.83 -1.00 -26.63
N SER A 705 35.28 -0.16 -27.53
CA SER A 705 36.07 0.73 -28.38
C SER A 705 36.89 1.77 -27.59
N ASN A 706 36.47 2.09 -26.37
CA ASN A 706 37.15 3.01 -25.47
C ASN A 706 38.13 2.32 -24.50
N GLY A 707 38.36 1.01 -24.66
CA GLY A 707 39.34 0.23 -23.92
C GLY A 707 38.79 -0.51 -22.69
N VAL A 708 37.47 -0.51 -22.47
CA VAL A 708 36.85 -1.18 -21.31
C VAL A 708 36.27 -2.54 -21.73
N SER A 709 36.87 -3.63 -21.28
CA SER A 709 36.38 -4.99 -21.59
C SER A 709 35.08 -5.30 -20.84
N CYS A 710 34.00 -5.62 -21.57
CA CYS A 710 32.69 -5.94 -20.99
C CYS A 710 32.42 -7.46 -20.86
N LYS A 711 33.22 -8.30 -21.54
CA LYS A 711 32.99 -9.76 -21.63
C LYS A 711 33.12 -10.43 -20.27
N GLY A 712 32.10 -11.20 -19.87
CA GLY A 712 32.05 -11.93 -18.60
C GLY A 712 31.95 -11.06 -17.35
N ARG A 713 31.78 -9.75 -17.51
CA ARG A 713 31.71 -8.78 -16.41
C ARG A 713 30.35 -8.13 -16.24
N ILE A 714 29.45 -8.29 -17.21
CA ILE A 714 28.08 -7.78 -17.14
C ILE A 714 27.13 -8.98 -17.07
N LEU A 715 26.24 -8.97 -16.08
CA LEU A 715 25.20 -9.97 -15.89
C LEU A 715 23.85 -9.28 -16.09
N VAL A 716 23.01 -9.83 -16.97
CA VAL A 716 21.68 -9.33 -17.27
C VAL A 716 20.66 -10.32 -16.70
N SER A 717 19.72 -9.80 -15.90
CA SER A 717 18.62 -10.61 -15.35
C SER A 717 17.77 -11.21 -16.46
N ASP A 718 17.55 -12.51 -16.38
CA ASP A 718 16.54 -13.23 -17.16
C ASP A 718 15.11 -12.74 -16.87
N ARG A 719 14.87 -12.17 -15.68
CA ARG A 719 13.57 -11.65 -15.23
C ARG A 719 13.34 -10.16 -15.56
N ALA A 720 14.36 -9.45 -16.06
CA ALA A 720 14.20 -8.07 -16.50
C ALA A 720 13.26 -7.99 -17.71
N HIS A 721 12.52 -6.88 -17.82
CA HIS A 721 11.59 -6.68 -18.96
C HIS A 721 12.31 -6.05 -20.14
N LEU A 722 11.86 -6.40 -21.35
CA LEU A 722 12.39 -5.85 -22.59
C LEU A 722 11.68 -4.55 -22.94
N LEU A 723 12.47 -3.49 -23.09
CA LEU A 723 12.05 -2.22 -23.65
C LEU A 723 12.26 -2.28 -25.18
N PHE A 724 11.17 -2.25 -25.93
CA PHE A 724 11.17 -2.22 -27.40
C PHE A 724 11.15 -0.80 -27.97
N ASP A 725 11.51 -0.66 -29.24
CA ASP A 725 11.46 0.63 -29.94
C ASP A 725 10.02 1.18 -30.04
N PHE A 726 9.02 0.30 -30.19
CA PHE A 726 7.62 0.74 -30.22
C PHE A 726 7.17 1.39 -28.90
N HIS A 727 7.73 0.99 -27.75
CA HIS A 727 7.42 1.66 -26.48
C HIS A 727 7.86 3.12 -26.50
N GLN A 728 8.96 3.46 -27.20
CA GLN A 728 9.43 4.85 -27.35
C GLN A 728 8.45 5.67 -28.21
N VAL A 729 7.93 5.05 -29.28
CA VAL A 729 6.91 5.65 -30.14
C VAL A 729 5.63 5.89 -29.36
N VAL A 730 5.15 4.88 -28.62
CA VAL A 730 3.94 4.97 -27.78
C VAL A 730 4.06 6.05 -26.71
N ASP A 731 5.23 6.17 -26.07
CA ASP A 731 5.53 7.23 -25.09
C ASP A 731 5.43 8.62 -25.72
N GLY A 732 5.99 8.78 -26.93
CA GLY A 732 5.89 10.02 -27.71
C GLY A 732 4.46 10.36 -28.13
N LEU A 733 3.69 9.37 -28.58
CA LEU A 733 2.28 9.56 -28.98
C LEU A 733 1.40 9.96 -27.79
N ARG A 734 1.66 9.38 -26.61
CA ARG A 734 0.94 9.75 -25.37
C ARG A 734 1.23 11.20 -24.97
N GLU A 735 2.47 11.67 -25.09
CA GLU A 735 2.78 13.09 -24.86
C GLU A 735 2.05 14.01 -25.83
N VAL A 736 1.92 13.63 -27.11
CA VAL A 736 1.18 14.42 -28.10
C VAL A 736 -0.31 14.50 -27.74
N GLU A 737 -0.91 13.40 -27.26
CA GLU A 737 -2.32 13.34 -26.82
C GLU A 737 -2.58 14.22 -25.58
N LEU A 738 -1.61 14.34 -24.67
CA LEU A 738 -1.70 15.12 -23.43
C LEU A 738 -1.73 16.64 -23.64
N GLY A 739 -1.36 17.14 -24.83
CA GLY A 739 -1.40 18.56 -25.16
C GLY A 739 -0.67 19.42 -24.12
N ASN A 740 -1.32 20.43 -23.55
CA ASN A 740 -0.70 21.37 -22.61
C ASN A 740 -0.21 20.75 -21.28
N SER A 741 -0.69 19.55 -20.92
CA SER A 741 -0.30 18.84 -19.68
C SER A 741 0.94 17.96 -19.89
N PHE A 742 1.97 18.50 -20.55
CA PHE A 742 3.21 17.77 -20.82
C PHE A 742 3.95 17.39 -19.53
N ILE A 743 4.22 16.10 -19.35
CA ILE A 743 5.08 15.57 -18.29
C ILE A 743 6.56 15.89 -18.59
N GLY A 744 6.92 15.96 -19.86
CA GLY A 744 8.30 16.21 -20.31
C GLY A 744 9.15 14.95 -20.19
N THR A 745 8.59 13.81 -20.61
CA THR A 745 9.31 12.53 -20.63
C THR A 745 10.49 12.61 -21.59
N THR A 746 11.45 11.70 -21.41
CA THR A 746 12.60 11.60 -22.32
C THR A 746 12.26 10.87 -23.63
N LYS A 747 10.99 10.51 -23.84
CA LYS A 747 10.49 9.69 -24.96
C LYS A 747 11.29 8.39 -25.11
N ARG A 748 11.61 7.77 -23.98
CA ARG A 748 12.42 6.55 -23.89
C ARG A 748 11.56 5.30 -23.67
N GLY A 749 10.24 5.42 -23.55
CA GLY A 749 9.36 4.25 -23.44
C GLY A 749 9.36 3.56 -22.08
N ILE A 750 9.90 4.22 -21.05
CA ILE A 750 9.99 3.66 -19.69
C ILE A 750 8.58 3.40 -19.13
N GLY A 751 7.69 4.40 -19.22
CA GLY A 751 6.32 4.29 -18.73
C GLY A 751 5.53 3.16 -19.40
N PRO A 752 5.42 3.14 -20.75
CA PRO A 752 4.76 2.04 -21.45
C PRO A 752 5.35 0.65 -21.14
N CYS A 753 6.67 0.53 -20.98
CA CYS A 753 7.28 -0.74 -20.64
C CYS A 753 6.89 -1.24 -19.22
N TYR A 754 6.89 -0.36 -18.21
CA TYR A 754 6.41 -0.72 -16.88
C TYR A 754 4.89 -0.97 -16.88
N SER A 755 4.12 -0.27 -17.71
CA SER A 755 2.70 -0.55 -17.90
C SER A 755 2.47 -1.97 -18.40
N ASN A 756 3.22 -2.43 -19.41
CA ASN A 756 3.13 -3.81 -19.91
C ASN A 756 3.58 -4.85 -18.87
N LYS A 757 4.56 -4.51 -18.03
CA LYS A 757 4.93 -5.33 -16.87
C LYS A 757 3.77 -5.49 -15.87
N VAL A 758 3.07 -4.41 -15.55
CA VAL A 758 1.92 -4.41 -14.62
C VAL A 758 0.71 -5.14 -15.22
N ILE A 759 0.44 -4.96 -16.51
CA ILE A 759 -0.63 -5.66 -17.25
C ILE A 759 -0.33 -7.16 -17.38
N ARG A 760 0.95 -7.56 -17.26
CA ARG A 760 1.47 -8.93 -17.39
C ARG A 760 1.48 -9.46 -18.82
N ASN A 761 1.41 -8.57 -19.82
CA ASN A 761 1.59 -8.90 -21.25
C ASN A 761 3.01 -8.61 -21.76
N GLY A 762 3.84 -7.89 -20.98
CA GLY A 762 5.20 -7.53 -21.36
C GLY A 762 6.16 -8.73 -21.46
N LEU A 763 7.06 -8.70 -22.44
CA LEU A 763 8.09 -9.73 -22.61
C LEU A 763 9.29 -9.47 -21.68
N ARG A 764 9.90 -10.56 -21.22
CA ARG A 764 11.11 -10.56 -20.39
C ARG A 764 12.31 -11.09 -21.16
N VAL A 765 13.51 -10.86 -20.63
CA VAL A 765 14.77 -11.35 -21.20
C VAL A 765 14.75 -12.88 -21.37
N SER A 766 14.12 -13.62 -20.45
CA SER A 766 13.94 -15.07 -20.55
C SER A 766 13.22 -15.53 -21.82
N ASP A 767 12.31 -14.70 -22.36
CA ASP A 767 11.53 -15.05 -23.56
C ASP A 767 12.40 -15.11 -24.82
N LEU A 768 13.57 -14.48 -24.83
CA LEU A 768 14.54 -14.56 -25.94
C LEU A 768 15.14 -15.95 -26.12
N ARG A 769 15.04 -16.81 -25.09
CA ARG A 769 15.44 -18.23 -25.20
C ARG A 769 14.40 -19.08 -25.94
N HIS A 770 13.20 -18.54 -26.15
CA HIS A 770 12.04 -19.23 -26.72
C HIS A 770 11.50 -18.46 -27.93
N MET A 771 12.33 -18.37 -28.98
CA MET A 771 12.00 -17.64 -30.22
C MET A 771 10.79 -18.23 -30.96
N ASP A 772 10.47 -19.50 -30.72
CA ASP A 772 9.26 -20.20 -31.18
C ASP A 772 7.97 -19.52 -30.70
N THR A 773 7.94 -19.00 -29.46
CA THR A 773 6.78 -18.30 -28.90
C THR A 773 6.90 -16.77 -28.91
N PHE A 774 8.12 -16.24 -29.09
CA PHE A 774 8.42 -14.82 -29.02
C PHE A 774 7.60 -13.99 -30.02
N GLY A 775 7.51 -14.43 -31.27
CA GLY A 775 6.77 -13.70 -32.31
C GLY A 775 5.28 -13.54 -31.99
N ALA A 776 4.65 -14.58 -31.43
CA ALA A 776 3.25 -14.52 -31.03
C ALA A 776 3.02 -13.55 -29.85
N LYS A 777 3.93 -13.56 -28.86
CA LYS A 777 3.86 -12.64 -27.71
C LYS A 777 4.07 -11.19 -28.13
N LEU A 778 5.07 -10.92 -28.98
CA LEU A 778 5.34 -9.57 -29.50
C LEU A 778 4.16 -9.04 -30.32
N ASN A 779 3.51 -9.91 -31.11
CA ASN A 779 2.33 -9.56 -31.89
C ASN A 779 1.19 -9.04 -31.01
N THR A 780 0.95 -9.66 -29.86
CA THR A 780 -0.08 -9.22 -28.90
C THR A 780 0.20 -7.81 -28.39
N LEU A 781 1.46 -7.48 -28.06
CA LEU A 781 1.84 -6.14 -27.60
C LEU A 781 1.68 -5.08 -28.69
N LEU A 782 2.09 -5.39 -29.92
CA LEU A 782 1.97 -4.44 -31.04
C LEU A 782 0.50 -4.18 -31.41
N LYS A 783 -0.35 -5.22 -31.36
CA LYS A 783 -1.80 -5.07 -31.57
C LYS A 783 -2.47 -4.21 -30.51
N ASP A 784 -2.07 -4.36 -29.25
CA ASP A 784 -2.56 -3.52 -28.15
C ASP A 784 -2.20 -2.04 -28.40
N ALA A 785 -0.94 -1.77 -28.74
CA ALA A 785 -0.48 -0.42 -29.08
C ALA A 785 -1.23 0.18 -30.28
N ALA A 786 -1.44 -0.61 -31.34
CA ALA A 786 -2.17 -0.20 -32.54
C ALA A 786 -3.65 0.11 -32.25
N THR A 787 -4.28 -0.66 -31.35
CA THR A 787 -5.68 -0.45 -30.96
C THR A 787 -5.83 0.83 -30.14
N ARG A 788 -4.85 1.14 -29.27
CA ARG A 788 -4.90 2.33 -28.41
C ARG A 788 -4.56 3.64 -29.15
N PHE A 789 -3.63 3.61 -30.10
CA PHE A 789 -3.13 4.80 -30.79
C PHE A 789 -3.32 4.69 -32.31
N LYS A 790 -4.24 5.48 -32.86
CA LYS A 790 -4.50 5.54 -34.32
C LYS A 790 -3.27 5.94 -35.15
N GLY A 791 -2.31 6.65 -34.55
CA GLY A 791 -1.04 7.03 -35.18
C GLY A 791 0.08 5.99 -35.09
N PHE A 792 -0.20 4.80 -34.56
CA PHE A 792 0.78 3.71 -34.48
C PHE A 792 0.66 2.79 -35.70
N GLU A 793 1.64 2.87 -36.61
CA GLU A 793 1.69 2.01 -37.79
C GLU A 793 2.08 0.59 -37.41
N TYR A 794 1.12 -0.34 -37.52
CA TYR A 794 1.34 -1.76 -37.32
C TYR A 794 1.11 -2.53 -38.61
N SER A 795 2.11 -3.30 -39.03
CA SER A 795 2.03 -4.19 -40.18
C SER A 795 2.65 -5.55 -39.88
N SER A 796 2.19 -6.59 -40.59
CA SER A 796 2.78 -7.93 -40.52
C SER A 796 4.27 -7.95 -40.94
N LYS A 797 4.71 -6.98 -41.74
CA LYS A 797 6.11 -6.83 -42.14
C LYS A 797 6.96 -6.32 -40.96
N THR A 798 6.50 -5.28 -40.27
CA THR A 798 7.15 -4.71 -39.08
C THR A 798 7.34 -5.76 -37.97
N LEU A 799 6.34 -6.63 -37.76
CA LEU A 799 6.46 -7.74 -36.81
C LEU A 799 7.59 -8.71 -37.19
N LYS A 800 7.69 -9.11 -38.46
CA LYS A 800 8.75 -10.02 -38.91
C LYS A 800 10.13 -9.41 -38.74
N GLU A 801 10.29 -8.14 -39.11
CA GLU A 801 11.55 -7.40 -38.99
C GLU A 801 12.01 -7.31 -37.52
N GLU A 802 11.09 -7.00 -36.59
CA GLU A 802 11.42 -6.96 -35.15
C GLU A 802 11.76 -8.35 -34.60
N VAL A 803 11.07 -9.41 -35.02
CA VAL A 803 11.40 -10.78 -34.60
C VAL A 803 12.81 -11.19 -35.07
N GLU A 804 13.14 -10.98 -36.35
CA GLU A 804 14.47 -11.30 -36.90
C GLU A 804 15.58 -10.47 -36.23
N LYS A 805 15.31 -9.20 -35.93
CA LYS A 805 16.23 -8.32 -35.22
C LYS A 805 16.49 -8.80 -33.79
N TYR A 806 15.45 -9.18 -33.06
CA TYR A 806 15.59 -9.69 -31.69
C TYR A 806 16.17 -11.10 -31.63
N GLU A 807 16.05 -11.91 -32.69
CA GLU A 807 16.74 -13.19 -32.82
C GLU A 807 18.27 -13.00 -32.80
N ARG A 808 18.78 -12.04 -33.59
CA ARG A 808 20.21 -11.69 -33.58
C ARG A 808 20.67 -11.16 -32.22
N PHE A 809 19.81 -10.36 -31.56
CA PHE A 809 20.12 -9.89 -30.22
C PHE A 809 20.09 -10.99 -29.17
N ALA A 810 19.23 -12.01 -29.32
CA ALA A 810 19.17 -13.16 -28.41
C ALA A 810 20.49 -13.93 -28.42
N GLU A 811 21.05 -14.19 -29.61
CA GLU A 811 22.36 -14.85 -29.76
C GLU A 811 23.47 -14.04 -29.07
N ARG A 812 23.53 -12.74 -29.34
CA ARG A 812 24.54 -11.84 -28.75
C ARG A 812 24.36 -11.67 -27.24
N LEU A 813 23.13 -11.65 -26.73
CA LEU A 813 22.82 -11.46 -25.31
C LEU A 813 23.05 -12.73 -24.49
N GLY A 814 22.94 -13.91 -25.10
CA GLY A 814 23.02 -15.22 -24.44
C GLY A 814 24.09 -15.33 -23.33
N PRO A 815 25.36 -14.95 -23.58
CA PRO A 815 26.43 -15.02 -22.58
C PRO A 815 26.26 -14.10 -21.36
N TYR A 816 25.44 -13.06 -21.46
CA TYR A 816 25.18 -12.11 -20.38
C TYR A 816 24.00 -12.55 -19.49
N ILE A 817 23.08 -13.38 -20.00
CA ILE A 817 21.85 -13.74 -19.30
C ILE A 817 22.13 -14.68 -18.13
N THR A 818 21.81 -14.26 -16.92
CA THR A 818 22.01 -15.02 -15.68
C THR A 818 20.79 -14.87 -14.75
N ASP A 819 20.48 -15.88 -13.92
CA ASP A 819 19.53 -15.69 -12.82
C ASP A 819 20.17 -14.77 -11.77
N THR A 820 19.85 -13.49 -11.87
CA THR A 820 20.41 -12.47 -10.99
C THR A 820 19.92 -12.63 -9.56
N VAL A 821 18.71 -13.14 -9.33
CA VAL A 821 18.18 -13.31 -7.97
C VAL A 821 19.00 -14.37 -7.25
N HIS A 822 19.28 -15.49 -7.92
CA HIS A 822 20.15 -16.53 -7.38
C HIS A 822 21.57 -16.00 -7.16
N PHE A 823 22.18 -15.38 -8.18
CA PHE A 823 23.53 -14.84 -8.11
C PHE A 823 23.72 -13.83 -6.96
N MET A 824 22.77 -12.92 -6.76
CA MET A 824 22.85 -11.89 -5.72
C MET A 824 22.75 -12.51 -4.33
N ASN A 825 21.77 -13.39 -4.09
CA ASN A 825 21.59 -14.04 -2.80
C ASN A 825 22.74 -14.99 -2.46
N GLU A 826 23.27 -15.73 -3.43
CA GLU A 826 24.45 -16.56 -3.24
C GLU A 826 25.69 -15.72 -2.94
N SER A 827 25.88 -14.60 -3.65
CA SER A 827 26.98 -13.67 -3.39
C SER A 827 26.92 -13.07 -1.98
N ILE A 828 25.71 -12.76 -1.49
CA ILE A 828 25.51 -12.30 -0.10
C ILE A 828 25.88 -13.41 0.89
N LEU A 829 25.45 -14.65 0.67
CA LEU A 829 25.82 -15.80 1.51
C LEU A 829 27.33 -16.03 1.54
N GLN A 830 28.00 -15.84 0.41
CA GLN A 830 29.46 -15.90 0.28
C GLN A 830 30.17 -14.65 0.85
N LYS A 831 29.43 -13.71 1.45
CA LYS A 831 29.94 -12.46 2.03
C LYS A 831 30.70 -11.58 1.03
N LYS A 832 30.32 -11.64 -0.26
CA LYS A 832 30.84 -10.71 -1.26
C LYS A 832 30.30 -9.30 -0.98
N LYS A 833 31.12 -8.29 -1.23
CA LYS A 833 30.70 -6.89 -1.14
C LYS A 833 29.93 -6.49 -2.38
N ILE A 834 28.72 -5.98 -2.17
CA ILE A 834 27.81 -5.54 -3.21
C ILE A 834 27.50 -4.07 -2.96
N LEU A 835 27.68 -3.24 -3.99
CA LEU A 835 27.22 -1.85 -3.98
C LEU A 835 26.02 -1.72 -4.92
N VAL A 836 24.92 -1.19 -4.42
CA VAL A 836 23.74 -0.93 -5.24
C VAL A 836 23.77 0.51 -5.73
N GLU A 837 23.55 0.68 -7.02
CA GLU A 837 23.49 1.96 -7.71
C GLU A 837 22.02 2.34 -7.90
N GLY A 838 21.60 3.45 -7.29
CA GLY A 838 20.27 4.01 -7.50
C GLY A 838 20.20 4.67 -8.88
N GLY A 839 19.15 4.35 -9.65
CA GLY A 839 18.99 4.92 -11.00
C GLY A 839 18.61 6.41 -11.01
N GLN A 840 17.74 6.83 -10.09
CA GLN A 840 17.26 8.23 -9.96
C GLN A 840 17.04 8.56 -8.47
N ALA A 841 16.62 9.80 -8.17
CA ALA A 841 16.34 10.24 -6.81
C ALA A 841 14.92 9.86 -6.35
N THR A 842 14.71 9.72 -5.03
CA THR A 842 13.41 9.38 -4.42
C THR A 842 12.32 10.42 -4.68
N MET A 843 12.64 11.70 -4.89
CA MET A 843 11.63 12.70 -5.27
C MET A 843 11.04 12.48 -6.68
N LEU A 844 11.59 11.53 -7.44
CA LEU A 844 11.06 11.04 -8.71
C LEU A 844 10.45 9.64 -8.58
N ASP A 845 10.28 9.12 -7.36
CA ASP A 845 9.65 7.82 -7.12
C ASP A 845 8.16 7.86 -7.50
N ILE A 846 7.66 6.76 -8.05
CA ILE A 846 6.27 6.63 -8.47
C ILE A 846 5.28 6.84 -7.32
N ASP A 847 5.65 6.45 -6.10
CA ASP A 847 4.80 6.54 -4.91
C ASP A 847 5.13 7.77 -4.05
N PHE A 848 6.43 8.05 -3.85
CA PHE A 848 6.90 9.07 -2.90
C PHE A 848 7.33 10.39 -3.55
N GLY A 849 7.34 10.47 -4.87
CA GLY A 849 7.74 11.67 -5.59
C GLY A 849 6.61 12.67 -5.78
N THR A 850 6.88 13.71 -6.55
CA THR A 850 5.88 14.73 -6.95
C THR A 850 4.93 14.23 -8.05
N TYR A 851 4.12 13.21 -7.76
CA TYR A 851 3.21 12.57 -8.73
C TYR A 851 2.20 13.58 -9.31
N PRO A 852 1.94 13.60 -10.64
CA PRO A 852 2.36 12.64 -11.67
C PRO A 852 3.72 12.93 -12.33
N PHE A 853 4.44 13.96 -11.88
CA PHE A 853 5.73 14.36 -12.44
C PHE A 853 6.91 13.55 -11.89
N VAL A 854 6.79 12.22 -12.03
CA VAL A 854 7.71 11.21 -11.48
C VAL A 854 8.07 10.19 -12.55
N THR A 855 9.00 9.29 -12.23
CA THR A 855 9.32 8.16 -13.11
C THR A 855 8.36 6.99 -12.84
N SER A 856 8.30 6.02 -13.74
CA SER A 856 7.45 4.84 -13.58
C SER A 856 8.10 3.69 -12.79
N SER A 857 9.30 3.91 -12.27
CA SER A 857 10.02 2.99 -11.37
C SER A 857 10.04 3.54 -9.94
N SER A 858 10.59 2.75 -9.01
CA SER A 858 10.77 3.14 -7.60
C SER A 858 12.26 3.33 -7.27
N PRO A 859 12.82 4.56 -7.31
CA PRO A 859 14.21 4.84 -6.94
C PRO A 859 14.44 4.96 -5.42
N SER A 860 13.46 4.62 -4.59
CA SER A 860 13.60 4.46 -3.14
C SER A 860 14.37 3.18 -2.75
N ALA A 861 14.75 3.07 -1.48
CA ALA A 861 15.39 1.88 -0.90
C ALA A 861 14.54 0.61 -1.09
N GLY A 862 13.21 0.72 -1.10
CA GLY A 862 12.31 -0.40 -1.40
C GLY A 862 12.51 -0.97 -2.82
N GLY A 863 12.83 -0.10 -3.79
CA GLY A 863 13.16 -0.48 -5.15
C GLY A 863 14.40 -1.36 -5.29
N ILE A 864 15.31 -1.30 -4.32
CA ILE A 864 16.49 -2.19 -4.26
C ILE A 864 16.05 -3.63 -4.02
N CYS A 865 15.16 -3.84 -3.05
CA CYS A 865 14.65 -5.17 -2.70
C CYS A 865 13.87 -5.78 -3.86
N THR A 866 12.90 -5.03 -4.40
CA THR A 866 12.04 -5.52 -5.49
C THR A 866 12.81 -5.66 -6.81
N GLY A 867 13.83 -4.82 -7.02
CA GLY A 867 14.61 -4.79 -8.25
C GLY A 867 15.76 -5.78 -8.33
N LEU A 868 16.20 -6.35 -7.20
CA LEU A 868 17.30 -7.32 -7.14
C LEU A 868 16.93 -8.67 -6.51
N GLY A 869 15.75 -8.77 -5.89
CA GLY A 869 15.33 -9.98 -5.17
C GLY A 869 16.11 -10.21 -3.88
N ILE A 870 16.46 -9.13 -3.19
CA ILE A 870 17.23 -9.14 -1.94
C ILE A 870 16.31 -8.82 -0.76
N ALA A 871 16.49 -9.52 0.37
CA ALA A 871 15.66 -9.31 1.56
C ALA A 871 16.01 -7.97 2.26
N PRO A 872 15.02 -7.18 2.74
CA PRO A 872 15.27 -5.89 3.38
C PRO A 872 16.29 -5.93 4.54
N ARG A 873 16.28 -7.00 5.35
CA ARG A 873 17.21 -7.19 6.47
C ARG A 873 18.69 -7.34 6.08
N THR A 874 18.97 -7.53 4.80
CA THR A 874 20.34 -7.69 4.28
C THR A 874 20.91 -6.40 3.72
N LEU A 875 20.08 -5.35 3.58
CA LEU A 875 20.56 -4.02 3.24
C LEU A 875 21.45 -3.50 4.38
N GLY A 876 22.63 -3.00 4.00
CA GLY A 876 23.59 -2.38 4.91
C GLY A 876 23.43 -0.87 4.93
N ASP A 877 24.56 -0.17 4.82
CA ASP A 877 24.60 1.28 4.72
C ASP A 877 23.98 1.79 3.42
N ILE A 878 23.11 2.79 3.53
CA ILE A 878 22.51 3.49 2.39
C ILE A 878 23.02 4.93 2.41
N ILE A 879 23.72 5.33 1.36
CA ILE A 879 24.30 6.66 1.23
C ILE A 879 23.36 7.53 0.38
N GLY A 880 22.83 8.60 0.98
CA GLY A 880 22.01 9.58 0.26
C GLY A 880 22.89 10.55 -0.53
N VAL A 881 22.83 10.52 -1.86
CA VAL A 881 23.54 11.50 -2.69
C VAL A 881 22.71 12.77 -2.79
N VAL A 882 23.19 13.82 -2.12
CA VAL A 882 22.54 15.12 -2.04
C VAL A 882 23.40 16.11 -2.81
N LYS A 883 22.79 16.96 -3.62
CA LYS A 883 23.52 18.06 -4.27
C LYS A 883 23.48 19.27 -3.35
N ALA A 884 24.54 20.08 -3.34
CA ALA A 884 24.62 21.30 -2.52
C ALA A 884 23.50 22.32 -2.81
N TYR A 885 22.79 22.15 -3.92
CA TYR A 885 21.61 22.89 -4.36
C TYR A 885 20.67 21.90 -5.07
N THR A 886 19.41 22.26 -5.31
CA THR A 886 18.46 21.36 -5.98
C THR A 886 18.38 21.62 -7.47
N THR A 887 18.09 20.56 -8.23
CA THR A 887 17.84 20.68 -9.67
C THR A 887 16.73 19.74 -10.09
N ARG A 888 15.89 20.18 -11.03
CA ARG A 888 14.78 19.39 -11.55
C ARG A 888 14.77 19.41 -13.07
N VAL A 889 14.52 18.24 -13.67
CA VAL A 889 14.34 18.08 -15.12
C VAL A 889 12.83 18.00 -15.36
N GLY A 890 12.33 18.74 -16.35
CA GLY A 890 10.91 18.71 -16.71
C GLY A 890 10.02 19.68 -15.90
N SER A 891 8.71 19.53 -16.10
CA SER A 891 7.63 20.31 -15.49
C SER A 891 7.18 19.72 -14.14
N GLY A 892 6.48 20.51 -13.34
CA GLY A 892 5.95 20.15 -12.00
C GLY A 892 6.51 21.00 -10.86
N PRO A 893 6.00 20.84 -9.63
CA PRO A 893 6.31 21.75 -8.53
C PRO A 893 7.79 21.75 -8.14
N PHE A 894 8.28 22.94 -7.81
CA PHE A 894 9.65 23.16 -7.35
C PHE A 894 9.68 24.34 -6.37
N PRO A 895 9.42 24.09 -5.07
CA PRO A 895 9.27 25.17 -4.07
C PRO A 895 10.50 26.08 -3.93
N THR A 896 11.69 25.50 -4.06
CA THR A 896 12.98 26.20 -3.90
C THR A 896 13.56 26.75 -5.21
N GLU A 897 12.77 26.82 -6.29
CA GLU A 897 13.24 27.23 -7.61
C GLU A 897 13.70 28.70 -7.66
N LEU A 898 14.79 28.93 -8.42
CA LEU A 898 15.33 30.25 -8.71
C LEU A 898 15.17 30.60 -10.19
N LEU A 899 14.21 31.48 -10.48
CA LEU A 899 13.95 32.00 -11.83
C LEU A 899 14.85 33.18 -12.24
N GLY A 900 15.68 33.68 -11.31
CA GLY A 900 16.55 34.84 -11.53
C GLY A 900 17.99 34.51 -11.90
N LYS A 901 18.84 35.56 -11.94
CA LYS A 901 20.28 35.47 -12.28
C LYS A 901 21.06 34.45 -11.45
N THR A 902 20.71 34.28 -10.17
CA THR A 902 21.34 33.29 -9.29
C THR A 902 21.10 31.86 -9.77
N GLY A 903 19.88 31.55 -10.23
CA GLY A 903 19.56 30.25 -10.81
C GLY A 903 20.32 30.01 -12.12
N ASP A 904 20.48 31.04 -12.95
CA ASP A 904 21.29 30.95 -14.17
C ASP A 904 22.79 30.74 -13.87
N LEU A 905 23.30 31.37 -12.82
CA LEU A 905 24.69 31.19 -12.37
C LEU A 905 24.91 29.77 -11.87
N LEU A 906 24.03 29.25 -11.00
CA LEU A 906 24.08 27.86 -10.54
C LEU A 906 24.00 26.88 -11.71
N ARG A 907 23.14 27.16 -12.70
CA ARG A 907 22.99 26.32 -13.90
C ARG A 907 24.27 26.30 -14.73
N ALA A 908 24.89 27.46 -14.94
CA ALA A 908 26.11 27.61 -15.73
C ALA A 908 27.31 26.94 -15.03
N SER A 909 27.56 27.29 -13.77
CA SER A 909 28.67 26.73 -12.97
C SER A 909 28.52 25.22 -12.76
N GLY A 910 27.30 24.76 -12.49
CA GLY A 910 27.01 23.33 -12.31
C GLY A 910 26.93 22.50 -13.60
N MET A 911 27.00 23.15 -14.78
CA MET A 911 26.74 22.55 -16.09
C MET A 911 25.42 21.76 -16.13
N GLU A 912 24.35 22.35 -15.58
CA GLU A 912 23.06 21.68 -15.39
C GLU A 912 22.22 21.65 -16.67
N PHE A 913 22.71 20.89 -17.64
CA PHE A 913 22.08 20.61 -18.92
C PHE A 913 21.84 19.11 -19.08
N GLY A 914 20.80 18.73 -19.80
CA GLY A 914 20.57 17.32 -20.15
C GLY A 914 21.75 16.78 -20.97
N THR A 915 22.34 15.65 -20.58
CA THR A 915 23.48 15.05 -21.30
C THR A 915 23.10 14.61 -22.71
N THR A 916 21.88 14.10 -22.87
CA THR A 916 21.35 13.62 -24.15
C THR A 916 20.59 14.71 -24.91
N THR A 917 19.80 15.54 -24.20
CA THR A 917 18.88 16.50 -24.82
C THR A 917 19.43 17.92 -24.91
N GLY A 918 20.45 18.27 -24.12
CA GLY A 918 20.97 19.63 -24.00
C GLY A 918 20.03 20.62 -23.33
N ARG A 919 18.83 20.21 -22.89
CA ARG A 919 17.83 21.10 -22.28
C ARG A 919 18.35 21.65 -20.94
N PRO A 920 18.20 22.96 -20.65
CA PRO A 920 18.56 23.52 -19.35
C PRO A 920 17.69 22.91 -18.24
N ARG A 921 18.30 22.55 -17.12
CA ARG A 921 17.58 22.09 -15.93
C ARG A 921 17.14 23.29 -15.09
N ARG A 922 16.04 23.13 -14.36
CA ARG A 922 15.60 24.10 -13.36
C ARG A 922 16.50 23.97 -12.13
N CYS A 923 16.89 25.09 -11.54
CA CYS A 923 17.85 25.15 -10.44
C CYS A 923 17.23 25.91 -9.27
N GLY A 924 17.54 25.47 -8.06
CA GLY A 924 16.99 26.03 -6.83
C GLY A 924 17.93 25.82 -5.64
N TRP A 925 17.61 26.43 -4.50
CA TRP A 925 18.35 26.22 -3.27
C TRP A 925 18.18 24.80 -2.72
N LEU A 926 19.04 24.38 -1.78
CA LEU A 926 18.86 23.08 -1.14
C LEU A 926 17.58 23.07 -0.31
N ASP A 927 16.74 22.08 -0.58
CA ASP A 927 15.45 21.89 0.06
C ASP A 927 15.56 20.92 1.23
N ILE A 928 15.58 21.45 2.46
CA ILE A 928 15.77 20.66 3.67
C ILE A 928 14.48 19.89 4.01
N VAL A 929 13.31 20.42 3.68
CA VAL A 929 12.03 19.74 3.91
C VAL A 929 11.95 18.47 3.06
N ALA A 930 12.20 18.60 1.75
CA ALA A 930 12.24 17.45 0.84
C ALA A 930 13.37 16.46 1.20
N LEU A 931 14.54 16.97 1.62
CA LEU A 931 15.66 16.12 2.02
C LEU A 931 15.34 15.32 3.29
N ARG A 932 14.78 15.94 4.33
CA ARG A 932 14.34 15.25 5.56
C ARG A 932 13.31 14.16 5.25
N TYR A 933 12.35 14.46 4.37
CA TYR A 933 11.37 13.49 3.89
C TYR A 933 12.05 12.29 3.17
N CYS A 934 12.97 12.55 2.24
CA CYS A 934 13.75 11.49 1.59
C CYS A 934 14.56 10.65 2.58
N CYS A 935 15.13 11.29 3.61
CA CYS A 935 15.91 10.62 4.64
C CYS A 935 15.06 9.67 5.47
N GLN A 936 13.82 10.06 5.80
CA GLN A 936 12.88 9.21 6.51
C GLN A 936 12.44 7.99 5.69
N ILE A 937 12.20 8.16 4.39
CA ILE A 937 11.78 7.05 3.50
C ILE A 937 12.87 6.00 3.35
N ASN A 938 14.10 6.45 3.10
CA ASN A 938 15.19 5.55 2.74
C ASN A 938 16.00 5.07 3.94
N GLY A 939 15.96 5.78 5.07
CA GLY A 939 16.78 5.47 6.24
C GLY A 939 18.27 5.58 5.96
N PHE A 940 18.72 6.70 5.36
CA PHE A 940 20.12 6.89 5.03
C PHE A 940 21.02 6.81 6.27
N SER A 941 22.15 6.10 6.16
CA SER A 941 23.15 6.04 7.23
C SER A 941 24.16 7.17 7.14
N SER A 942 24.41 7.68 5.93
CA SER A 942 25.23 8.86 5.69
C SER A 942 24.83 9.57 4.40
N LEU A 943 25.30 10.79 4.21
CA LEU A 943 25.08 11.59 3.01
C LEU A 943 26.39 11.80 2.23
N ASN A 944 26.25 11.92 0.92
CA ASN A 944 27.28 12.42 0.02
C ASN A 944 26.83 13.78 -0.54
N LEU A 945 27.40 14.87 -0.03
CA LEU A 945 27.09 16.23 -0.46
C LEU A 945 27.93 16.61 -1.68
N THR A 946 27.33 16.53 -2.86
CA THR A 946 28.00 16.73 -4.15
C THR A 946 27.87 18.15 -4.67
N LYS A 947 28.79 18.54 -5.56
CA LYS A 947 28.82 19.84 -6.25
C LYS A 947 28.86 21.03 -5.29
N LEU A 948 29.61 20.90 -4.19
CA LEU A 948 29.81 22.00 -3.25
C LEU A 948 30.59 23.16 -3.91
N ASP A 949 31.52 22.82 -4.81
CA ASP A 949 32.33 23.75 -5.61
C ASP A 949 31.49 24.75 -6.42
N VAL A 950 30.27 24.37 -6.82
CA VAL A 950 29.36 25.21 -7.60
C VAL A 950 28.84 26.42 -6.82
N LEU A 951 28.85 26.36 -5.47
CA LEU A 951 28.40 27.47 -4.63
C LEU A 951 29.47 28.56 -4.45
N THR A 952 30.70 28.32 -4.91
CA THR A 952 31.81 29.28 -4.86
C THR A 952 31.47 30.57 -5.63
N GLY A 953 31.78 31.71 -5.02
CA GLY A 953 31.51 33.04 -5.58
C GLY A 953 30.12 33.60 -5.25
N LEU A 954 29.30 32.86 -4.49
CA LEU A 954 28.04 33.36 -3.95
C LEU A 954 28.29 34.02 -2.60
N LYS A 955 27.83 35.26 -2.42
CA LYS A 955 27.96 35.99 -1.13
C LYS A 955 27.07 35.41 -0.04
N GLU A 956 25.90 34.93 -0.42
CA GLU A 956 24.86 34.41 0.48
C GLU A 956 24.28 33.14 -0.15
N ILE A 957 24.16 32.10 0.67
CA ILE A 957 23.59 30.79 0.30
C ILE A 957 22.35 30.58 1.15
N LYS A 958 21.26 30.09 0.56
CA LYS A 958 20.00 29.86 1.29
C LYS A 958 19.66 28.38 1.37
N LEU A 959 19.04 28.00 2.50
CA LEU A 959 18.46 26.67 2.73
C LEU A 959 16.95 26.81 2.93
N GLY A 960 16.14 26.02 2.22
CA GLY A 960 14.69 25.97 2.43
C GLY A 960 14.35 25.11 3.64
N THR A 961 14.16 25.73 4.82
CA THR A 961 14.09 25.00 6.11
C THR A 961 12.68 24.59 6.53
N SER A 962 11.66 25.35 6.12
CA SER A 962 10.26 25.03 6.44
C SER A 962 9.30 25.53 5.38
N TYR A 963 8.15 24.86 5.31
CA TYR A 963 7.05 25.17 4.40
C TYR A 963 5.89 25.80 5.18
N CYS A 964 5.21 26.76 4.55
CA CYS A 964 4.03 27.40 5.09
C CYS A 964 2.94 27.52 4.02
N THR A 965 1.68 27.36 4.42
CA THR A 965 0.52 27.68 3.57
C THR A 965 0.45 29.20 3.34
N GLU A 966 -0.41 29.64 2.41
CA GLU A 966 -0.61 31.07 2.16
C GLU A 966 -1.03 31.84 3.42
N ASP A 967 -1.82 31.21 4.28
CA ASP A 967 -2.28 31.72 5.58
C ASP A 967 -1.18 31.74 6.67
N GLY A 968 0.03 31.27 6.34
CA GLY A 968 1.17 31.26 7.25
C GLY A 968 1.24 30.05 8.19
N LYS A 969 0.34 29.06 8.07
CA LYS A 969 0.36 27.83 8.87
C LYS A 969 1.53 26.95 8.42
N ALA A 970 2.34 26.48 9.38
CA ALA A 970 3.47 25.59 9.09
C ALA A 970 2.98 24.22 8.58
N ILE A 971 3.62 23.72 7.53
CA ILE A 971 3.42 22.36 7.03
C ILE A 971 4.50 21.48 7.65
N GLU A 972 4.09 20.43 8.37
CA GLU A 972 5.00 19.59 9.16
C GLU A 972 5.88 18.66 8.30
N SER A 973 5.34 18.18 7.17
CA SER A 973 5.99 17.23 6.27
C SER A 973 5.86 17.68 4.82
N PHE A 974 6.56 17.01 3.90
CA PHE A 974 6.44 17.27 2.47
C PHE A 974 5.01 16.95 1.99
N PRO A 975 4.27 17.92 1.39
CA PRO A 975 2.91 17.70 0.90
C PRO A 975 2.83 16.63 -0.19
N ALA A 976 1.79 15.79 -0.12
CA ALA A 976 1.44 14.87 -1.21
C ALA A 976 0.65 15.54 -2.34
N ASP A 977 -0.15 16.55 -2.00
CA ASP A 977 -0.95 17.33 -2.94
C ASP A 977 -0.07 18.36 -3.67
N LEU A 978 -0.11 18.33 -5.00
CA LEU A 978 0.66 19.24 -5.85
C LEU A 978 0.16 20.68 -5.76
N ASP A 979 -1.15 20.88 -5.62
CA ASP A 979 -1.73 22.23 -5.56
C ASP A 979 -1.24 22.94 -4.30
N ILE A 980 -1.24 22.22 -3.18
CA ILE A 980 -0.64 22.69 -1.92
C ILE A 980 0.86 22.94 -2.11
N LEU A 981 1.59 22.00 -2.72
CA LEU A 981 3.04 22.10 -2.89
C LEU A 981 3.44 23.29 -3.78
N GLU A 982 2.69 23.59 -4.82
CA GLU A 982 2.94 24.70 -5.76
C GLU A 982 2.61 26.06 -5.13
N GLN A 983 1.59 26.12 -4.26
CA GLN A 983 1.21 27.34 -3.52
C GLN A 983 2.03 27.54 -2.23
N THR A 984 2.87 26.59 -1.85
CA THR A 984 3.64 26.63 -0.60
C THR A 984 4.68 27.75 -0.61
N LYS A 985 4.72 28.54 0.46
CA LYS A 985 5.77 29.53 0.70
C LYS A 985 6.92 28.90 1.50
N VAL A 986 8.12 28.92 0.92
CA VAL A 986 9.33 28.43 1.57
C VAL A 986 9.93 29.50 2.48
N LYS A 987 10.20 29.14 3.73
CA LYS A 987 11.03 29.95 4.63
C LYS A 987 12.49 29.55 4.46
N TYR A 988 13.32 30.55 4.18
CA TYR A 988 14.74 30.37 3.94
C TYR A 988 15.58 30.75 5.16
N GLU A 989 16.62 29.97 5.41
CA GLU A 989 17.73 30.34 6.28
C GLU A 989 18.91 30.78 5.41
N ALA A 990 19.44 31.97 5.68
CA ALA A 990 20.56 32.55 4.95
C ALA A 990 21.88 32.27 5.69
N LEU A 991 22.86 31.75 4.96
CA LEU A 991 24.19 31.45 5.43
C LEU A 991 25.22 32.25 4.62
N PRO A 992 26.35 32.67 5.22
CA PRO A 992 27.43 33.31 4.48
C PRO A 992 28.04 32.32 3.49
N GLY A 993 28.27 32.77 2.26
CA GLY A 993 28.99 31.97 1.26
C GLY A 993 30.50 32.14 1.32
N TRP A 994 31.18 31.73 0.25
CA TRP A 994 32.64 31.82 0.11
C TRP A 994 33.01 32.19 -1.33
N GLU A 995 34.18 32.78 -1.52
CA GLU A 995 34.69 33.19 -2.84
C GLU A 995 35.88 32.34 -3.31
N GLU A 996 36.50 31.58 -2.41
CA GLU A 996 37.68 30.74 -2.68
C GLU A 996 37.33 29.49 -3.50
N ASP A 997 38.14 29.18 -4.53
CA ASP A 997 38.01 27.94 -5.29
C ASP A 997 38.42 26.73 -4.43
N ILE A 998 37.45 25.85 -4.18
CA ILE A 998 37.62 24.64 -3.36
C ILE A 998 37.85 23.37 -4.18
N SER A 999 37.94 23.46 -5.51
CA SER A 999 37.97 22.28 -6.38
C SER A 999 39.21 21.38 -6.20
N SER A 1000 40.31 21.96 -5.71
CA SER A 1000 41.55 21.25 -5.40
C SER A 1000 41.63 20.70 -3.97
N VAL A 1001 40.70 21.06 -3.08
CA VAL A 1001 40.74 20.69 -1.66
C VAL A 1001 40.49 19.18 -1.50
N ARG A 1002 41.27 18.51 -0.64
CA ARG A 1002 41.18 17.05 -0.42
C ARG A 1002 40.93 16.67 1.04
N ASP A 1003 41.33 17.51 1.99
CA ASP A 1003 41.09 17.32 3.41
C ASP A 1003 39.95 18.24 3.90
N TYR A 1004 39.14 17.78 4.85
CA TYR A 1004 37.98 18.53 5.35
C TYR A 1004 38.38 19.84 6.05
N ASP A 1005 39.48 19.81 6.81
CA ASP A 1005 39.96 20.96 7.58
C ASP A 1005 40.48 22.10 6.71
N ASP A 1006 40.82 21.82 5.44
CA ASP A 1006 41.29 22.79 4.46
C ASP A 1006 40.14 23.53 3.75
N LEU A 1007 38.87 23.13 3.99
CA LEU A 1007 37.72 23.86 3.48
C LEU A 1007 37.54 25.22 4.20
N PRO A 1008 37.11 26.26 3.49
CA PRO A 1008 36.72 27.53 4.11
C PRO A 1008 35.75 27.30 5.27
N GLU A 1009 35.87 28.10 6.33
CA GLU A 1009 35.03 27.96 7.53
C GLU A 1009 33.54 28.06 7.20
N THR A 1010 33.14 28.97 6.30
CA THR A 1010 31.76 29.11 5.86
C THR A 1010 31.27 27.91 5.05
N ALA A 1011 32.14 27.24 4.29
CA ALA A 1011 31.83 26.00 3.58
C ALA A 1011 31.63 24.83 4.55
N ARG A 1012 32.45 24.72 5.60
CA ARG A 1012 32.28 23.72 6.67
C ARG A 1012 30.98 23.95 7.45
N LEU A 1013 30.70 25.20 7.82
CA LEU A 1013 29.43 25.59 8.45
C LEU A 1013 28.22 25.21 7.61
N TYR A 1014 28.28 25.35 6.29
CA TYR A 1014 27.21 24.92 5.38
C TYR A 1014 26.95 23.41 5.48
N VAL A 1015 28.02 22.60 5.46
CA VAL A 1015 27.93 21.13 5.58
C VAL A 1015 27.35 20.73 6.94
N GLU A 1016 27.90 21.28 8.01
CA GLU A 1016 27.48 20.99 9.40
C GLU A 1016 26.03 21.42 9.65
N ARG A 1017 25.60 22.54 9.06
CA ARG A 1017 24.22 23.00 9.18
C ARG A 1017 23.24 22.05 8.48
N ILE A 1018 23.61 21.48 7.34
CA ILE A 1018 22.79 20.45 6.68
C ILE A 1018 22.67 19.21 7.56
N GLU A 1019 23.78 18.75 8.15
CA GLU A 1019 23.78 17.60 9.07
C GLU A 1019 22.88 17.85 10.29
N GLU A 1020 22.96 19.04 10.88
CA GLU A 1020 22.16 19.43 12.05
C GLU A 1020 20.66 19.44 11.73
N LEU A 1021 20.27 20.02 10.59
CA LEU A 1021 18.87 20.13 10.18
C LEU A 1021 18.27 18.79 9.76
N VAL A 1022 19.06 17.91 9.15
CA VAL A 1022 18.59 16.61 8.64
C VAL A 1022 18.69 15.51 9.69
N GLY A 1023 19.69 15.59 10.58
CA GLY A 1023 19.99 14.58 11.60
C GLY A 1023 20.81 13.39 11.08
N ILE A 1024 21.45 13.51 9.92
CA ILE A 1024 22.26 12.45 9.29
C ILE A 1024 23.64 13.01 8.91
N PRO A 1025 24.75 12.31 9.24
CA PRO A 1025 26.10 12.80 8.96
C PRO A 1025 26.42 12.78 7.45
N VAL A 1026 27.23 13.74 7.02
CA VAL A 1026 27.82 13.83 5.68
C VAL A 1026 29.23 13.25 5.76
N HIS A 1027 29.47 12.08 5.15
CA HIS A 1027 30.81 11.47 5.13
C HIS A 1027 31.59 11.78 3.85
N TYR A 1028 30.90 12.19 2.80
CA TYR A 1028 31.50 12.42 1.48
C TYR A 1028 31.08 13.79 0.98
N ILE A 1029 32.05 14.58 0.49
CA ILE A 1029 31.81 15.93 -0.02
C ILE A 1029 32.47 16.04 -1.40
N GLY A 1030 31.66 16.23 -2.44
CA GLY A 1030 32.12 16.40 -3.80
C GLY A 1030 32.45 17.86 -4.11
N VAL A 1031 33.70 18.12 -4.46
CA VAL A 1031 34.23 19.46 -4.84
C VAL A 1031 34.65 19.52 -6.32
N GLY A 1032 34.22 18.54 -7.13
CA GLY A 1032 34.42 18.59 -8.57
C GLY A 1032 33.95 17.33 -9.29
N PRO A 1033 34.03 17.31 -10.63
CA PRO A 1033 33.58 16.17 -11.44
C PRO A 1033 34.59 15.01 -11.49
N GLY A 1034 35.86 15.26 -11.15
CA GLY A 1034 36.93 14.25 -11.25
C GLY A 1034 36.80 13.13 -10.20
N ARG A 1035 37.34 11.95 -10.50
CA ARG A 1035 37.31 10.79 -9.60
C ARG A 1035 37.94 11.06 -8.23
N ASP A 1036 39.04 11.82 -8.19
CA ASP A 1036 39.75 12.16 -6.96
C ASP A 1036 39.21 13.44 -6.28
N ALA A 1037 38.19 14.10 -6.84
CA ALA A 1037 37.61 15.34 -6.30
C ALA A 1037 36.49 15.07 -5.27
N LEU A 1038 36.81 14.23 -4.27
CA LEU A 1038 35.91 13.83 -3.19
C LEU A 1038 36.65 13.90 -1.85
N ILE A 1039 36.13 14.70 -0.92
CA ILE A 1039 36.63 14.84 0.45
C ILE A 1039 35.90 13.83 1.35
N TYR A 1040 36.64 13.23 2.27
CA TYR A 1040 36.12 12.34 3.30
C TYR A 1040 36.09 13.08 4.64
N LYS A 1041 34.97 13.02 5.35
CA LYS A 1041 34.77 13.64 6.67
C LYS A 1041 34.69 12.57 7.75
#